data_AF-A0A366M2M1-F1
#
_entry.id   AF-A0A366M2M1-F1
#
_cell.length_a   1.000
_cell.length_b   1.000
_cell.length_c   1.000
_cell.angle_alpha   90.00
_cell.angle_beta   90.00
_cell.angle_gamma   90.00
#
_symmetry.space_group_name_H-M   'P 1'
#
loop_
_entity.id
_entity.type
_entity.pdbx_description
1 polymer ?
#
loop_
_entity_poly.entity_id
_entity_poly.type
_entity_poly.pdbx_seq_one_letter_code
_entity_poly.pdbx_strand_id
1 'polypeptide(L)'
;MKANETTLRKLIQGDQQLLVPLYQRQYTWERPQLTQLWSDITAQVDVLAEHRQDAPSHFLGSVVLAPGPELAPSRSQWIIVDGQQRLTTLMLALCAIRDHLVAEDPTALERINELHLINKFQQGELRYRLLPTQADRTAFKACVDGAIDGKSDSLVGNAYQFFRGMLREFDDPADPHDIARVESVLLDRLNLVQILVERDDNAFRIFESINNTGMRLSQVDLIRNYVFMCLPTRGQHVYDEYWKPIQDLLDAKAMEQLMYLVLVLKEGGEAQYNAVYRGHQRLLLTLSGSESRIEEYAQDLYRRARHLKQILFPADDLPFAERLRFLKEWQASTVYPLVMRLLEFREDDHIGDEELNEALAYVESFLVRRLIAGVTTGNLNRIFQRLAVQLAAEEEVPQAIRVALSPARLYWPSDAQLREEVRSRAFYWQGRTVQQKLVLRRIEESLGSKERVDLADKRITIEHVLPQSMTADWLSELATGGDDADLLHRQLVHTLGNLTLSGYNSELSNNSFAAKREQLGHSGLVMNQEIAACERWGKAEILTRSDRLADRVIAIWPGPEESGWGSSASRDWTLLHSAVAALPAATWTSYSDLAELIGSHPVPVGVHLASVPVLNAHRVLTRSGQVSDSFRWADPDDDRDVYEVLRAEGLIFDEAGRASADQHISVREIAELLGLPIVADLAETETTGDESLSPQAMTTLEQRFMNQLNEQSGPQAAGAVQRLLEHWRSRGGEVQYGTSANASCAPVIKVGGRLLYAMRFYPKTTEIPFGLLRNRKPFNDPALREELRQRLNDAPGVDIPVAKLELYPPIKNTLLASIAVYDVVVAVLDWFMAKVTVSED
;
A
#
# COMPACT_ATOMS: atom_id res chain seq x y z
N MET A 1 -36.84 6.13 -6.44
CA MET A 1 -36.73 5.56 -5.07
C MET A 1 -37.87 6.02 -4.16
N LYS A 2 -38.53 5.08 -3.46
CA LYS A 2 -39.57 5.37 -2.44
C LYS A 2 -39.17 4.72 -1.11
N ALA A 3 -39.17 5.49 -0.03
CA ALA A 3 -38.87 5.01 1.32
C ALA A 3 -40.13 5.04 2.19
N ASN A 4 -40.49 3.90 2.79
CA ASN A 4 -41.66 3.78 3.66
C ASN A 4 -41.29 2.99 4.93
N GLU A 5 -41.86 3.37 6.06
CA GLU A 5 -41.78 2.57 7.29
C GLU A 5 -42.61 1.28 7.14
N THR A 6 -42.04 0.15 7.57
CA THR A 6 -42.63 -1.18 7.46
C THR A 6 -42.26 -2.06 8.66
N THR A 7 -42.87 -3.24 8.73
CA THR A 7 -42.54 -4.29 9.71
C THR A 7 -42.12 -5.56 8.98
N LEU A 8 -41.55 -6.53 9.71
CA LEU A 8 -41.22 -7.83 9.14
C LEU A 8 -42.46 -8.49 8.53
N ARG A 9 -43.61 -8.46 9.23
CA ARG A 9 -44.87 -9.02 8.73
C ARG A 9 -45.24 -8.45 7.36
N LYS A 10 -45.21 -7.12 7.21
CA LYS A 10 -45.56 -6.45 5.94
C LYS A 10 -44.58 -6.79 4.80
N LEU A 11 -43.30 -6.99 5.11
CA LEU A 11 -42.27 -7.36 4.11
C LEU A 11 -42.44 -8.78 3.57
N ILE A 12 -42.93 -9.71 4.38
CA ILE A 12 -43.03 -11.14 4.04
C ILE A 12 -44.48 -11.60 3.82
N GLN A 13 -45.45 -10.69 3.71
CA GLN A 13 -46.86 -11.01 3.46
C GLN A 13 -47.17 -11.11 1.95
N GLY A 14 -48.20 -11.88 1.57
CA GLY A 14 -48.69 -12.00 0.19
C GLY A 14 -48.20 -13.25 -0.56
N ASP A 15 -47.93 -13.16 -1.86
CA ASP A 15 -47.26 -14.19 -2.67
C ASP A 15 -45.94 -13.60 -3.22
N GLN A 16 -45.05 -13.27 -2.28
CA GLN A 16 -43.79 -12.58 -2.56
C GLN A 16 -42.60 -13.47 -2.18
N GLN A 17 -41.45 -13.25 -2.82
CA GLN A 17 -40.19 -13.88 -2.44
C GLN A 17 -39.08 -12.83 -2.38
N LEU A 18 -38.33 -12.86 -1.28
CA LEU A 18 -37.13 -12.07 -1.08
C LEU A 18 -35.92 -12.91 -1.51
N LEU A 19 -35.19 -12.46 -2.52
CA LEU A 19 -34.03 -13.14 -3.09
C LEU A 19 -32.76 -12.39 -2.72
N VAL A 20 -31.85 -13.04 -2.02
CA VAL A 20 -30.49 -12.53 -1.85
C VAL A 20 -29.68 -12.89 -3.10
N PRO A 21 -29.17 -11.91 -3.85
CA PRO A 21 -28.47 -12.16 -5.11
C PRO A 21 -27.06 -12.70 -4.89
N LEU A 22 -26.53 -13.37 -5.92
CA LEU A 22 -25.20 -14.01 -5.96
C LEU A 22 -24.05 -13.13 -5.46
N TYR A 23 -24.14 -11.82 -5.70
CA TYR A 23 -23.09 -10.89 -5.37
C TYR A 23 -23.02 -10.53 -3.88
N GLN A 24 -24.09 -10.75 -3.13
CA GLN A 24 -24.08 -10.44 -1.70
C GLN A 24 -23.14 -11.38 -0.94
N ARG A 25 -22.54 -10.86 0.14
CA ARG A 25 -21.72 -11.69 1.04
C ARG A 25 -22.58 -12.74 1.73
N GLN A 26 -21.95 -13.85 2.10
CA GLN A 26 -22.54 -14.92 2.92
C GLN A 26 -23.03 -14.39 4.27
N TYR A 27 -23.81 -15.17 4.99
CA TYR A 27 -24.22 -14.86 6.35
C TYR A 27 -23.00 -14.77 7.30
N THR A 28 -22.82 -13.64 7.98
CA THR A 28 -21.64 -13.39 8.85
C THR A 28 -21.99 -12.87 10.25
N TRP A 29 -23.27 -12.89 10.65
CA TRP A 29 -23.64 -12.51 12.02
C TRP A 29 -23.21 -13.60 13.01
N GLU A 30 -22.56 -13.17 14.08
CA GLU A 30 -22.06 -14.02 15.15
C GLU A 30 -22.77 -13.70 16.47
N ARG A 31 -22.36 -14.36 17.54
CA ARG A 31 -22.99 -14.26 18.86
C ARG A 31 -23.22 -12.83 19.37
N PRO A 32 -22.30 -11.85 19.19
CA PRO A 32 -22.56 -10.47 19.63
C PRO A 32 -23.77 -9.84 18.95
N GLN A 33 -23.90 -9.97 17.62
CA GLN A 33 -25.04 -9.40 16.88
C GLN A 33 -26.35 -10.12 17.23
N LEU A 34 -26.30 -11.45 17.40
CA LEU A 34 -27.46 -12.24 17.81
C LEU A 34 -27.94 -11.87 19.21
N THR A 35 -27.01 -11.65 20.14
CA THR A 35 -27.31 -11.24 21.52
C THR A 35 -27.93 -9.84 21.56
N GLN A 36 -27.41 -8.91 20.76
CA GLN A 36 -27.99 -7.57 20.64
C GLN A 36 -29.43 -7.64 20.13
N LEU A 37 -29.68 -8.35 19.02
CA LEU A 37 -31.04 -8.50 18.48
C LEU A 37 -31.98 -9.15 19.49
N TRP A 38 -31.52 -10.16 20.23
CA TRP A 38 -32.34 -10.78 21.28
C TRP A 38 -32.68 -9.79 22.40
N SER A 39 -31.70 -8.99 22.85
CA SER A 39 -31.92 -7.94 23.85
C SER A 39 -32.93 -6.89 23.37
N ASP A 40 -32.89 -6.53 22.08
CA ASP A 40 -33.83 -5.59 21.48
C ASP A 40 -35.26 -6.17 21.44
N ILE A 41 -35.39 -7.47 21.17
CA ILE A 41 -36.66 -8.21 21.21
C ILE A 41 -37.21 -8.25 22.64
N THR A 42 -36.42 -8.69 23.62
CA THR A 42 -36.91 -8.84 25.01
C THR A 42 -37.31 -7.50 25.62
N ALA A 43 -36.57 -6.43 25.33
CA ALA A 43 -36.95 -5.08 25.77
C ALA A 43 -38.34 -4.65 25.25
N GLN A 44 -38.71 -5.05 24.03
CA GLN A 44 -40.04 -4.79 23.48
C GLN A 44 -41.12 -5.74 24.02
N VAL A 45 -40.74 -6.95 24.43
CA VAL A 45 -41.66 -7.86 25.14
C VAL A 45 -42.01 -7.30 26.52
N ASP A 46 -41.04 -6.79 27.26
CA ASP A 46 -41.26 -6.16 28.59
C ASP A 46 -42.26 -4.99 28.47
N VAL A 47 -42.10 -4.16 27.44
CA VAL A 47 -43.01 -3.06 27.12
C VAL A 47 -44.45 -3.56 26.89
N LEU A 48 -44.63 -4.67 26.18
CA LEU A 48 -45.95 -5.28 25.96
C LEU A 48 -46.54 -5.87 27.24
N ALA A 49 -45.72 -6.55 28.04
CA ALA A 49 -46.13 -7.13 29.32
C ALA A 49 -46.64 -6.06 30.30
N GLU A 50 -45.99 -4.90 30.33
CA GLU A 50 -46.37 -3.75 31.16
C GLU A 50 -47.54 -2.92 30.59
N HIS A 51 -48.17 -3.37 29.50
CA HIS A 51 -49.31 -2.70 28.85
C HIS A 51 -49.02 -1.25 28.42
N ARG A 52 -47.75 -0.90 28.18
CA ARG A 52 -47.35 0.41 27.68
C ARG A 52 -47.53 0.48 26.16
N GLN A 53 -48.79 0.52 25.71
CA GLN A 53 -49.13 0.55 24.27
C GLN A 53 -48.56 1.79 23.55
N ASP A 54 -48.35 2.89 24.27
CA ASP A 54 -47.81 4.16 23.73
C ASP A 54 -46.27 4.17 23.58
N ALA A 55 -45.57 3.12 24.04
CA ALA A 55 -44.12 3.06 23.93
C ALA A 55 -43.70 2.91 22.45
N PRO A 56 -42.60 3.54 22.02
CA PRO A 56 -42.15 3.47 20.64
C PRO A 56 -41.67 2.06 20.28
N SER A 57 -41.99 1.63 19.05
CA SER A 57 -41.40 0.45 18.40
C SER A 57 -39.88 0.58 18.25
N HIS A 58 -39.19 -0.55 18.15
CA HIS A 58 -37.73 -0.56 18.00
C HIS A 58 -37.33 -0.48 16.54
N PHE A 59 -36.41 0.43 16.20
CA PHE A 59 -35.92 0.60 14.83
C PHE A 59 -34.72 -0.31 14.54
N LEU A 60 -34.89 -1.25 13.60
CA LEU A 60 -33.85 -2.20 13.19
C LEU A 60 -33.02 -1.75 11.97
N GLY A 61 -33.25 -0.55 11.43
CA GLY A 61 -32.57 -0.05 10.23
C GLY A 61 -33.40 -0.14 8.94
N SER A 62 -32.74 -0.04 7.79
CA SER A 62 -33.38 -0.05 6.46
C SER A 62 -33.24 -1.41 5.73
N VAL A 63 -34.11 -1.69 4.77
CA VAL A 63 -33.98 -2.79 3.82
C VAL A 63 -34.17 -2.21 2.43
N VAL A 64 -33.26 -2.51 1.51
CA VAL A 64 -33.31 -2.01 0.14
C VAL A 64 -33.70 -3.15 -0.78
N LEU A 65 -34.79 -2.97 -1.52
CA LEU A 65 -35.32 -3.98 -2.44
C LEU A 65 -35.33 -3.45 -3.87
N ALA A 66 -34.90 -4.29 -4.80
CA ALA A 66 -35.02 -4.06 -6.23
C ALA A 66 -35.97 -5.08 -6.88
N PRO A 67 -36.62 -4.74 -8.01
CA PRO A 67 -37.52 -5.66 -8.70
C PRO A 67 -36.74 -6.86 -9.23
N GLY A 68 -37.22 -8.09 -8.96
CA GLY A 68 -36.60 -9.33 -9.44
C GLY A 68 -36.92 -9.67 -10.90
N PRO A 69 -36.24 -10.70 -11.47
CA PRO A 69 -36.38 -11.08 -12.88
C PRO A 69 -37.78 -11.58 -13.25
N GLU A 70 -38.52 -12.19 -12.32
CA GLU A 70 -39.92 -12.59 -12.50
C GLU A 70 -40.89 -11.62 -11.80
N LEU A 71 -41.34 -10.59 -12.50
CA LEU A 71 -42.55 -9.84 -12.13
C LEU A 71 -43.71 -10.31 -12.98
N ALA A 72 -44.42 -11.33 -12.51
CA ALA A 72 -45.74 -11.65 -13.02
C ALA A 72 -46.81 -10.86 -12.23
N PRO A 73 -47.98 -10.55 -12.80
CA PRO A 73 -49.06 -9.86 -12.09
C PRO A 73 -49.50 -10.54 -10.77
N SER A 74 -49.19 -11.82 -10.59
CA SER A 74 -49.48 -12.64 -9.42
C SER A 74 -48.26 -13.02 -8.57
N ARG A 75 -47.05 -12.58 -8.91
CA ARG A 75 -45.79 -13.01 -8.26
C ARG A 75 -44.80 -11.85 -8.23
N SER A 76 -44.42 -11.42 -7.02
CA SER A 76 -43.40 -10.38 -6.84
C SER A 76 -42.14 -10.99 -6.23
N GLN A 77 -41.12 -11.23 -7.06
CA GLN A 77 -39.77 -11.44 -6.58
C GLN A 77 -39.09 -10.10 -6.33
N TRP A 78 -38.47 -9.96 -5.17
CA TRP A 78 -37.70 -8.79 -4.78
C TRP A 78 -36.26 -9.19 -4.47
N ILE A 79 -35.30 -8.56 -5.15
CA ILE A 79 -33.89 -8.73 -4.88
C ILE A 79 -33.51 -7.88 -3.67
N ILE A 80 -32.91 -8.49 -2.65
CA ILE A 80 -32.38 -7.77 -1.49
C ILE A 80 -31.04 -7.14 -1.86
N VAL A 81 -31.02 -5.82 -1.96
CA VAL A 81 -29.83 -5.01 -2.25
C VAL A 81 -29.08 -4.68 -0.96
N ASP A 82 -29.79 -4.45 0.15
CA ASP A 82 -29.23 -4.28 1.49
C ASP A 82 -30.22 -4.75 2.57
N GLY A 83 -29.70 -5.12 3.75
CA GLY A 83 -30.48 -5.66 4.86
C GLY A 83 -30.53 -7.19 4.92
N GLN A 84 -29.77 -7.88 4.07
CA GLN A 84 -29.80 -9.34 3.96
C GLN A 84 -29.48 -10.09 5.27
N GLN A 85 -28.50 -9.61 6.06
CA GLN A 85 -28.10 -10.26 7.31
C GLN A 85 -29.20 -10.17 8.36
N ARG A 86 -29.83 -8.99 8.48
CA ARG A 86 -30.95 -8.73 9.39
C ARG A 86 -32.16 -9.59 9.01
N LEU A 87 -32.58 -9.54 7.75
CA LEU A 87 -33.71 -10.34 7.27
C LEU A 87 -33.49 -11.84 7.45
N THR A 88 -32.29 -12.34 7.12
CA THR A 88 -31.97 -13.76 7.32
C THR A 88 -32.07 -14.14 8.79
N THR A 89 -31.53 -13.31 9.70
CA THR A 89 -31.60 -13.56 11.14
C THR A 89 -33.02 -13.55 11.69
N LEU A 90 -33.85 -12.59 11.27
CA LEU A 90 -35.26 -12.52 11.67
C LEU A 90 -36.05 -13.76 11.22
N MET A 91 -35.78 -14.25 10.01
CA MET A 91 -36.40 -15.49 9.50
C MET A 91 -35.95 -16.73 10.27
N LEU A 92 -34.68 -16.79 10.70
CA LEU A 92 -34.16 -17.87 11.55
C LEU A 92 -34.78 -17.84 12.96
N ALA A 93 -34.99 -16.65 13.54
CA ALA A 93 -35.71 -16.50 14.80
C ALA A 93 -37.17 -16.99 14.67
N LEU A 94 -37.85 -16.69 13.57
CA LEU A 94 -39.19 -17.25 13.29
C LEU A 94 -39.19 -18.78 13.18
N CYS A 95 -38.17 -19.38 12.57
CA CYS A 95 -38.02 -20.85 12.55
C CYS A 95 -37.87 -21.41 13.97
N ALA A 96 -37.07 -20.76 14.81
CA ALA A 96 -36.85 -21.18 16.19
C ALA A 96 -38.13 -21.06 17.04
N ILE A 97 -38.90 -19.96 16.89
CA ILE A 97 -40.21 -19.76 17.55
C ILE A 97 -41.20 -20.84 17.14
N ARG A 98 -41.31 -21.11 15.84
CA ARG A 98 -42.16 -22.19 15.31
C ARG A 98 -41.81 -23.52 15.98
N ASP A 99 -40.54 -23.91 15.96
CA ASP A 99 -40.11 -25.21 16.50
C ASP A 99 -40.20 -25.29 18.03
N HIS A 100 -40.25 -24.15 18.71
CA HIS A 100 -40.52 -24.07 20.16
C HIS A 100 -42.01 -24.29 20.44
N LEU A 101 -42.89 -23.56 19.72
CA LEU A 101 -44.33 -23.61 19.92
C LEU A 101 -44.99 -24.92 19.49
N VAL A 102 -44.41 -25.67 18.54
CA VAL A 102 -44.98 -26.95 18.04
C VAL A 102 -45.28 -27.97 19.14
N ALA A 103 -44.52 -27.95 20.23
CA ALA A 103 -44.75 -28.85 21.35
C ALA A 103 -46.07 -28.56 22.11
N GLU A 104 -46.53 -27.31 22.09
CA GLU A 104 -47.67 -26.81 22.86
C GLU A 104 -48.89 -26.47 21.98
N ASP A 105 -48.63 -25.93 20.79
CA ASP A 105 -49.60 -25.64 19.74
C ASP A 105 -49.25 -26.43 18.47
N PRO A 106 -49.91 -27.59 18.24
CA PRO A 106 -49.71 -28.38 17.03
C PRO A 106 -50.00 -27.61 15.72
N THR A 107 -50.78 -26.52 15.78
CA THR A 107 -51.10 -25.70 14.60
C THR A 107 -50.01 -24.68 14.27
N ALA A 108 -49.09 -24.39 15.19
CA ALA A 108 -48.02 -23.42 15.00
C ALA A 108 -47.12 -23.75 13.81
N LEU A 109 -46.87 -25.04 13.53
CA LEU A 109 -46.10 -25.49 12.37
C LEU A 109 -46.70 -24.98 11.07
N GLU A 110 -47.98 -25.28 10.84
CA GLU A 110 -48.69 -24.94 9.61
C GLU A 110 -48.92 -23.42 9.54
N ARG A 111 -49.35 -22.81 10.65
CA ARG A 111 -49.59 -21.37 10.77
C ARG A 111 -48.36 -20.53 10.45
N ILE A 112 -47.23 -20.74 11.11
CA ILE A 112 -46.04 -19.90 10.93
C ILE A 112 -45.38 -20.18 9.59
N ASN A 113 -45.35 -21.44 9.14
CA ASN A 113 -44.81 -21.75 7.82
C ASN A 113 -45.60 -21.02 6.73
N GLU A 114 -46.92 -21.21 6.68
CA GLU A 114 -47.74 -20.69 5.57
C GLU A 114 -47.90 -19.18 5.57
N LEU A 115 -47.92 -18.57 6.76
CA LEU A 115 -48.06 -17.12 6.86
C LEU A 115 -46.72 -16.39 6.63
N HIS A 116 -45.58 -17.02 6.96
CA HIS A 116 -44.31 -16.29 7.11
C HIS A 116 -43.10 -16.93 6.41
N LEU A 117 -42.95 -18.25 6.41
CA LEU A 117 -41.69 -18.89 5.98
C LEU A 117 -41.75 -19.49 4.57
N ILE A 118 -42.92 -19.93 4.09
CA ILE A 118 -43.09 -20.62 2.81
C ILE A 118 -44.26 -20.09 1.98
N ASN A 119 -44.14 -20.30 0.67
CA ASN A 119 -45.18 -20.17 -0.33
C ASN A 119 -45.75 -21.58 -0.60
N LYS A 120 -46.79 -22.00 0.14
CA LYS A 120 -47.32 -23.39 0.14
C LYS A 120 -47.54 -23.97 -1.27
N PHE A 121 -48.05 -23.14 -2.18
CA PHE A 121 -48.42 -23.56 -3.54
C PHE A 121 -47.29 -23.47 -4.57
N GLN A 122 -46.09 -23.04 -4.18
CA GLN A 122 -44.93 -22.95 -5.06
C GLN A 122 -44.02 -24.17 -4.93
N GLN A 123 -43.22 -24.44 -5.97
CA GLN A 123 -42.32 -25.59 -6.06
C GLN A 123 -40.85 -25.16 -6.10
N GLY A 124 -39.95 -26.07 -5.75
CA GLY A 124 -38.49 -25.83 -5.78
C GLY A 124 -38.09 -24.65 -4.88
N GLU A 125 -37.17 -23.81 -5.35
CA GLU A 125 -36.69 -22.66 -4.56
C GLU A 125 -37.76 -21.57 -4.34
N LEU A 126 -38.79 -21.51 -5.19
CA LEU A 126 -39.90 -20.56 -5.07
C LEU A 126 -40.79 -20.83 -3.84
N ARG A 127 -40.66 -22.01 -3.23
CA ARG A 127 -41.33 -22.38 -1.98
C ARG A 127 -40.87 -21.50 -0.81
N TYR A 128 -39.64 -21.00 -0.80
CA TYR A 128 -39.10 -20.29 0.37
C TYR A 128 -39.35 -18.79 0.26
N ARG A 129 -39.86 -18.17 1.33
CA ARG A 129 -40.17 -16.73 1.36
C ARG A 129 -38.92 -15.85 1.27
N LEU A 130 -37.83 -16.31 1.87
CA LEU A 130 -36.50 -15.76 1.75
C LEU A 130 -35.59 -16.84 1.14
N LEU A 131 -34.80 -16.46 0.15
CA LEU A 131 -33.76 -17.32 -0.41
C LEU A 131 -32.40 -16.62 -0.24
N PRO A 132 -31.52 -17.10 0.68
CA PRO A 132 -30.23 -16.48 0.93
C PRO A 132 -29.21 -16.80 -0.18
N THR A 133 -27.95 -16.36 0.01
CA THR A 133 -26.84 -16.69 -0.91
C THR A 133 -26.65 -18.21 -1.03
N GLN A 134 -26.09 -18.67 -2.14
CA GLN A 134 -25.92 -20.09 -2.47
C GLN A 134 -25.20 -20.87 -1.36
N ALA A 135 -24.20 -20.26 -0.72
CA ALA A 135 -23.45 -20.85 0.37
C ALA A 135 -24.33 -21.15 1.60
N ASP A 136 -25.33 -20.31 1.84
CA ASP A 136 -26.22 -20.38 3.00
C ASP A 136 -27.52 -21.15 2.73
N ARG A 137 -27.90 -21.34 1.45
CA ARG A 137 -29.19 -21.92 1.04
C ARG A 137 -29.45 -23.28 1.66
N THR A 138 -28.48 -24.18 1.65
CA THR A 138 -28.67 -25.54 2.17
C THR A 138 -29.00 -25.52 3.65
N ALA A 139 -28.22 -24.78 4.45
CA ALA A 139 -28.44 -24.65 5.88
C ALA A 139 -29.77 -23.93 6.20
N PHE A 140 -30.08 -22.85 5.48
CA PHE A 140 -31.31 -22.09 5.68
C PHE A 140 -32.57 -22.91 5.34
N LYS A 141 -32.56 -23.63 4.20
CA LYS A 141 -33.67 -24.52 3.82
C LYS A 141 -33.89 -25.60 4.88
N ALA A 142 -32.82 -26.17 5.42
CA ALA A 142 -32.92 -27.14 6.52
C ALA A 142 -33.58 -26.55 7.78
N CYS A 143 -33.31 -25.29 8.13
CA CYS A 143 -34.03 -24.59 9.22
C CYS A 143 -35.52 -24.46 8.91
N VAL A 144 -35.87 -24.01 7.70
CA VAL A 144 -37.25 -23.77 7.28
C VAL A 144 -38.03 -25.08 7.18
N ASP A 145 -37.41 -26.16 6.70
CA ASP A 145 -38.07 -27.46 6.58
C ASP A 145 -38.09 -28.27 7.89
N GLY A 146 -37.50 -27.74 8.97
CA GLY A 146 -37.46 -28.39 10.28
C GLY A 146 -36.53 -29.61 10.35
N ALA A 147 -35.51 -29.66 9.48
CA ALA A 147 -34.63 -30.81 9.29
C ALA A 147 -33.28 -30.72 10.03
N ILE A 148 -33.03 -29.68 10.82
CA ILE A 148 -31.77 -29.52 11.56
C ILE A 148 -31.77 -30.35 12.85
N ASP A 149 -30.85 -31.31 12.93
CA ASP A 149 -30.63 -32.22 14.06
C ASP A 149 -29.58 -31.73 15.08
N GLY A 150 -29.12 -30.49 14.96
CA GLY A 150 -28.16 -29.87 15.88
C GLY A 150 -26.69 -30.07 15.54
N LYS A 151 -26.35 -30.58 14.34
CA LYS A 151 -24.95 -30.85 13.91
C LYS A 151 -24.41 -29.93 12.81
N SER A 152 -25.01 -28.77 12.58
CA SER A 152 -24.58 -27.85 11.53
C SER A 152 -23.51 -26.87 12.03
N ASP A 153 -22.28 -26.97 11.52
CA ASP A 153 -21.19 -26.01 11.78
C ASP A 153 -21.33 -24.66 11.01
N SER A 154 -22.40 -24.46 10.26
CA SER A 154 -22.65 -23.20 9.55
C SER A 154 -23.11 -22.07 10.49
N LEU A 155 -22.75 -20.81 10.15
CA LEU A 155 -23.22 -19.62 10.90
C LEU A 155 -24.75 -19.49 10.91
N VAL A 156 -25.41 -19.90 9.82
CA VAL A 156 -26.88 -19.99 9.74
C VAL A 156 -27.45 -20.97 10.77
N GLY A 157 -26.86 -22.16 10.87
CA GLY A 157 -27.23 -23.16 11.87
C GLY A 157 -27.00 -22.65 13.29
N ASN A 158 -25.85 -21.99 13.53
CA ASN A 158 -25.51 -21.42 14.84
C ASN A 158 -26.51 -20.34 15.28
N ALA A 159 -26.95 -19.47 14.36
CA ALA A 159 -27.96 -18.46 14.65
C ALA A 159 -29.32 -19.08 15.01
N TYR A 160 -29.76 -20.10 14.27
CA TYR A 160 -30.98 -20.84 14.61
C TYR A 160 -30.90 -21.50 16.00
N GLN A 161 -29.78 -22.17 16.30
CA GLN A 161 -29.57 -22.82 17.60
C GLN A 161 -29.48 -21.81 18.76
N PHE A 162 -28.90 -20.64 18.51
CA PHE A 162 -28.88 -19.56 19.48
C PHE A 162 -30.30 -19.15 19.90
N PHE A 163 -31.20 -18.86 18.95
CA PHE A 163 -32.58 -18.49 19.28
C PHE A 163 -33.36 -19.63 19.94
N ARG A 164 -33.13 -20.89 19.53
CA ARG A 164 -33.68 -22.06 20.22
C ARG A 164 -33.25 -22.12 21.69
N GLY A 165 -32.00 -21.79 21.98
CA GLY A 165 -31.48 -21.69 23.35
C GLY A 165 -32.14 -20.56 24.13
N MET A 166 -32.15 -19.35 23.56
CA MET A 166 -32.76 -18.19 24.22
C MET A 166 -34.25 -18.35 24.50
N LEU A 167 -35.02 -18.95 23.57
CA LEU A 167 -36.44 -19.22 23.77
C LEU A 167 -36.68 -20.20 24.91
N ARG A 168 -35.87 -21.26 25.04
CA ARG A 168 -35.97 -22.20 26.17
C ARG A 168 -35.63 -21.57 27.52
N GLU A 169 -34.71 -20.62 27.53
CA GLU A 169 -34.35 -19.88 28.76
C GLU A 169 -35.40 -18.82 29.11
N PHE A 170 -36.10 -18.28 28.11
CA PHE A 170 -37.10 -17.23 28.28
C PHE A 170 -38.50 -17.75 28.62
N ASP A 171 -38.83 -18.95 28.14
CA ASP A 171 -40.11 -19.62 28.35
C ASP A 171 -40.43 -19.82 29.84
N ASP A 172 -41.39 -19.05 30.35
CA ASP A 172 -41.88 -19.09 31.71
C ASP A 172 -43.22 -19.84 31.77
N PRO A 173 -43.25 -21.06 32.38
CA PRO A 173 -44.48 -21.82 32.55
C PRO A 173 -45.60 -21.08 33.32
N ALA A 174 -45.27 -20.00 34.04
CA ALA A 174 -46.24 -19.17 34.73
C ALA A 174 -46.94 -18.14 33.81
N ASP A 175 -46.40 -17.86 32.62
CA ASP A 175 -46.96 -16.91 31.64
C ASP A 175 -47.11 -17.54 30.25
N PRO A 176 -48.26 -18.17 29.94
CA PRO A 176 -48.46 -18.91 28.69
C PRO A 176 -48.52 -18.03 27.42
N HIS A 177 -48.33 -16.72 27.53
CA HIS A 177 -48.36 -15.79 26.39
C HIS A 177 -46.99 -15.16 26.10
N ASP A 178 -45.94 -15.52 26.83
CA ASP A 178 -44.60 -14.95 26.68
C ASP A 178 -43.99 -15.18 25.29
N ILE A 179 -43.99 -16.41 24.77
CA ILE A 179 -43.48 -16.75 23.44
C ILE A 179 -44.38 -16.15 22.35
N ALA A 180 -45.70 -16.09 22.58
CA ALA A 180 -46.63 -15.40 21.67
C ALA A 180 -46.34 -13.90 21.59
N ARG A 181 -45.92 -13.26 22.70
CA ARG A 181 -45.44 -11.87 22.70
C ARG A 181 -44.13 -11.73 21.95
N VAL A 182 -43.19 -12.67 22.09
CA VAL A 182 -41.95 -12.68 21.29
C VAL A 182 -42.26 -12.75 19.79
N GLU A 183 -43.17 -13.63 19.37
CA GLU A 183 -43.64 -13.73 17.98
C GLU A 183 -44.24 -12.40 17.49
N SER A 184 -45.12 -11.79 18.29
CA SER A 184 -45.75 -10.51 17.96
C SER A 184 -44.74 -9.36 17.86
N VAL A 185 -43.77 -9.29 18.78
CA VAL A 185 -42.70 -8.29 18.73
C VAL A 185 -41.90 -8.43 17.44
N LEU A 186 -41.45 -9.64 17.12
CA LEU A 186 -40.63 -9.92 15.94
C LEU A 186 -41.33 -9.53 14.63
N LEU A 187 -42.65 -9.75 14.55
CA LEU A 187 -43.45 -9.49 13.36
C LEU A 187 -43.92 -8.03 13.24
N ASP A 188 -44.26 -7.38 14.35
CA ASP A 188 -45.05 -6.15 14.35
C ASP A 188 -44.41 -4.95 15.10
N ARG A 189 -43.47 -5.17 16.03
CA ARG A 189 -42.86 -4.08 16.83
C ARG A 189 -41.42 -3.75 16.47
N LEU A 190 -40.80 -4.53 15.59
CA LEU A 190 -39.49 -4.24 15.01
C LEU A 190 -39.69 -3.51 13.67
N ASN A 191 -39.49 -2.20 13.68
CA ASN A 191 -39.71 -1.33 12.53
C ASN A 191 -38.47 -1.29 11.64
N LEU A 192 -38.72 -1.34 10.34
CA LEU A 192 -37.73 -1.26 9.27
C LEU A 192 -38.13 -0.13 8.32
N VAL A 193 -37.14 0.50 7.68
CA VAL A 193 -37.40 1.40 6.54
C VAL A 193 -37.22 0.61 5.24
N GLN A 194 -38.30 0.34 4.54
CA GLN A 194 -38.26 -0.27 3.20
C GLN A 194 -37.95 0.79 2.17
N ILE A 195 -36.89 0.56 1.39
CA ILE A 195 -36.49 1.40 0.28
C ILE A 195 -36.70 0.61 -1.01
N LEU A 196 -37.69 1.02 -1.81
CA LEU A 196 -38.00 0.43 -3.10
C LEU A 196 -37.25 1.18 -4.21
N VAL A 197 -36.43 0.43 -4.95
CA VAL A 197 -35.71 0.88 -6.14
C VAL A 197 -36.60 0.65 -7.36
N GLU A 198 -36.77 1.67 -8.21
CA GLU A 198 -37.54 1.52 -9.45
C GLU A 198 -36.71 0.83 -10.54
N ARG A 199 -37.33 0.29 -11.59
CA ARG A 199 -36.59 -0.45 -12.66
C ARG A 199 -35.57 0.42 -13.39
N ASP A 200 -35.84 1.72 -13.50
CA ASP A 200 -34.97 2.69 -14.16
C ASP A 200 -33.99 3.36 -13.18
N ASP A 201 -34.16 3.14 -11.88
CA ASP A 201 -33.18 3.57 -10.89
C ASP A 201 -31.92 2.72 -11.05
N ASN A 202 -30.76 3.38 -11.09
CA ASN A 202 -29.49 2.67 -11.11
C ASN A 202 -29.27 2.03 -9.72
N ALA A 203 -29.79 0.82 -9.54
CA ALA A 203 -29.70 0.02 -8.31
C ALA A 203 -28.27 -0.06 -7.78
N PHE A 204 -27.28 0.06 -8.68
CA PHE A 204 -25.87 0.08 -8.34
C PHE A 204 -25.44 1.41 -7.69
N ARG A 205 -25.87 2.59 -8.18
CA ARG A 205 -25.58 3.87 -7.49
C ARG A 205 -26.21 3.91 -6.10
N ILE A 206 -27.36 3.27 -5.95
CA ILE A 206 -28.06 3.13 -4.67
C ILE A 206 -27.31 2.16 -3.76
N PHE A 207 -26.83 1.04 -4.30
CA PHE A 207 -25.98 0.10 -3.57
C PHE A 207 -24.68 0.77 -3.10
N GLU A 208 -24.02 1.55 -3.95
CA GLU A 208 -22.78 2.27 -3.63
C GLU A 208 -23.02 3.34 -2.55
N SER A 209 -24.10 4.13 -2.67
CA SER A 209 -24.41 5.17 -1.69
C SER A 209 -24.81 4.61 -0.32
N ILE A 210 -25.49 3.46 -0.29
CA ILE A 210 -25.98 2.84 0.95
C ILE A 210 -24.88 2.00 1.63
N ASN A 211 -23.99 1.34 0.89
CA ASN A 211 -22.85 0.64 1.50
C ASN A 211 -21.82 1.57 2.13
N ASN A 212 -21.94 2.88 1.95
CA ASN A 212 -21.06 3.85 2.59
C ASN A 212 -21.36 4.04 4.10
N THR A 213 -22.46 3.46 4.63
CA THR A 213 -22.90 3.60 6.03
C THR A 213 -22.95 2.28 6.83
N GLY A 214 -21.95 1.40 6.65
CA GLY A 214 -21.82 0.14 7.41
C GLY A 214 -20.42 -0.51 7.35
N MET A 215 -20.33 -1.83 7.56
CA MET A 215 -19.09 -2.59 7.29
C MET A 215 -18.75 -2.49 5.79
N ARG A 216 -17.70 -1.74 5.46
CA ARG A 216 -17.30 -1.46 4.07
C ARG A 216 -16.92 -2.74 3.34
N LEU A 217 -17.44 -2.89 2.11
CA LEU A 217 -17.06 -3.94 1.19
C LEU A 217 -15.64 -3.70 0.66
N SER A 218 -14.89 -4.78 0.39
CA SER A 218 -13.58 -4.65 -0.28
C SER A 218 -13.74 -4.17 -1.73
N GLN A 219 -12.66 -3.64 -2.33
CA GLN A 219 -12.67 -3.26 -3.75
C GLN A 219 -13.05 -4.44 -4.65
N VAL A 220 -12.58 -5.64 -4.31
CA VAL A 220 -12.91 -6.89 -5.00
C VAL A 220 -14.38 -7.22 -4.87
N ASP A 221 -14.96 -7.09 -3.67
CA ASP A 221 -16.39 -7.32 -3.47
C ASP A 221 -17.22 -6.33 -4.30
N LEU A 222 -16.84 -5.06 -4.33
CA LEU A 222 -17.52 -4.05 -5.15
C LEU A 222 -17.46 -4.39 -6.65
N ILE A 223 -16.32 -4.87 -7.14
CA ILE A 223 -16.15 -5.33 -8.54
C ILE A 223 -17.01 -6.57 -8.79
N ARG A 224 -16.95 -7.58 -7.91
CA ARG A 224 -17.79 -8.79 -7.98
C ARG A 224 -19.25 -8.39 -8.15
N ASN A 225 -19.70 -7.47 -7.30
CA ASN A 225 -21.09 -7.06 -7.28
C ASN A 225 -21.48 -6.39 -8.59
N TYR A 226 -20.61 -5.51 -9.10
CA TYR A 226 -20.81 -4.90 -10.41
C TYR A 226 -20.95 -5.94 -11.52
N VAL A 227 -20.04 -6.90 -11.60
CA VAL A 227 -20.03 -7.96 -12.62
C VAL A 227 -21.35 -8.71 -12.64
N PHE A 228 -21.81 -9.20 -11.48
CA PHE A 228 -23.05 -9.99 -11.42
C PHE A 228 -24.32 -9.16 -11.57
N MET A 229 -24.29 -7.85 -11.25
CA MET A 229 -25.40 -6.96 -11.58
C MET A 229 -25.56 -6.77 -13.10
N CYS A 230 -24.47 -6.91 -13.86
CA CYS A 230 -24.52 -6.91 -15.32
C CYS A 230 -24.90 -8.28 -15.94
N LEU A 231 -25.20 -9.30 -15.12
CA LEU A 231 -25.52 -10.67 -15.55
C LEU A 231 -26.86 -11.17 -14.97
N PRO A 232 -28.00 -10.51 -15.27
CA PRO A 232 -29.29 -10.88 -14.69
C PRO A 232 -29.77 -12.28 -15.09
N THR A 233 -29.37 -12.81 -16.26
CA THR A 233 -29.80 -14.14 -16.72
C THR A 233 -28.70 -15.19 -16.66
N ARG A 234 -27.44 -14.82 -16.89
CA ARG A 234 -26.28 -15.72 -16.94
C ARG A 234 -25.48 -15.77 -15.63
N GLY A 235 -25.84 -14.95 -14.64
CA GLY A 235 -25.05 -14.77 -13.41
C GLY A 235 -24.69 -16.07 -12.69
N GLN A 236 -25.60 -17.04 -12.61
CA GLN A 236 -25.33 -18.33 -11.96
C GLN A 236 -24.27 -19.14 -12.73
N HIS A 237 -24.40 -19.23 -14.06
CA HIS A 237 -23.43 -19.92 -14.90
C HIS A 237 -22.04 -19.28 -14.80
N VAL A 238 -21.95 -17.95 -14.91
CA VAL A 238 -20.68 -17.23 -14.76
C VAL A 238 -20.06 -17.42 -13.38
N TYR A 239 -20.90 -17.49 -12.33
CA TYR A 239 -20.42 -17.73 -10.98
C TYR A 239 -19.80 -19.14 -10.85
N ASP A 240 -20.51 -20.16 -11.31
CA ASP A 240 -20.09 -21.56 -11.15
C ASP A 240 -18.87 -21.91 -12.03
N GLU A 241 -18.83 -21.41 -13.28
CA GLU A 241 -17.78 -21.76 -14.25
C GLU A 241 -16.50 -20.91 -14.10
N TYR A 242 -16.63 -19.65 -13.69
CA TYR A 242 -15.49 -18.71 -13.71
C TYR A 242 -15.21 -18.13 -12.32
N TRP A 243 -16.19 -17.47 -11.70
CA TRP A 243 -15.91 -16.68 -10.50
C TRP A 243 -15.54 -17.53 -9.28
N LYS A 244 -16.31 -18.58 -8.98
CA LYS A 244 -16.03 -19.49 -7.87
C LYS A 244 -14.69 -20.19 -8.04
N PRO A 245 -14.33 -20.72 -9.23
CA PRO A 245 -12.97 -21.21 -9.48
C PRO A 245 -11.88 -20.18 -9.19
N ILE A 246 -12.07 -18.88 -9.49
CA ILE A 246 -11.09 -17.85 -9.09
C ILE A 246 -10.98 -17.75 -7.56
N GLN A 247 -12.10 -17.77 -6.84
CA GLN A 247 -12.13 -17.70 -5.36
C GLN A 247 -11.46 -18.91 -4.71
N ASP A 248 -11.62 -20.10 -5.28
CA ASP A 248 -10.96 -21.31 -4.80
C ASP A 248 -9.46 -21.31 -5.14
N LEU A 249 -9.07 -20.59 -6.20
CA LEU A 249 -7.69 -20.52 -6.69
C LEU A 249 -6.82 -19.51 -5.95
N LEU A 250 -7.39 -18.37 -5.57
CA LEU A 250 -6.68 -17.20 -5.07
C LEU A 250 -7.25 -16.74 -3.71
N ASP A 251 -6.35 -16.44 -2.76
CA ASP A 251 -6.75 -15.76 -1.53
C ASP A 251 -7.17 -14.30 -1.77
N ALA A 252 -7.71 -13.64 -0.75
CA ALA A 252 -8.20 -12.27 -0.85
C ALA A 252 -7.13 -11.28 -1.35
N LYS A 253 -5.86 -11.44 -0.94
CA LYS A 253 -4.76 -10.57 -1.32
C LYS A 253 -4.35 -10.77 -2.79
N ALA A 254 -4.28 -12.02 -3.22
CA ALA A 254 -4.01 -12.38 -4.61
C ALA A 254 -5.16 -11.95 -5.53
N MET A 255 -6.40 -11.96 -5.03
CA MET A 255 -7.56 -11.46 -5.77
C MET A 255 -7.52 -9.94 -5.95
N GLU A 256 -7.14 -9.16 -4.92
CA GLU A 256 -6.87 -7.73 -5.08
C GLU A 256 -5.75 -7.47 -6.09
N GLN A 257 -4.67 -8.24 -6.01
CA GLN A 257 -3.55 -8.13 -6.94
C GLN A 257 -3.97 -8.46 -8.39
N LEU A 258 -4.81 -9.47 -8.60
CA LEU A 258 -5.38 -9.80 -9.92
C LEU A 258 -6.15 -8.61 -10.48
N MET A 259 -7.04 -8.01 -9.68
CA MET A 259 -7.85 -6.86 -10.13
C MET A 259 -6.95 -5.67 -10.50
N TYR A 260 -5.88 -5.43 -9.74
CA TYR A 260 -4.90 -4.41 -10.09
C TYR A 260 -4.17 -4.71 -11.40
N LEU A 261 -3.68 -5.94 -11.58
CA LEU A 261 -2.95 -6.34 -12.80
C LEU A 261 -3.79 -6.24 -14.07
N VAL A 262 -5.09 -6.56 -13.98
CA VAL A 262 -6.02 -6.44 -15.12
C VAL A 262 -6.13 -4.99 -15.58
N LEU A 263 -6.20 -4.03 -14.66
CA LEU A 263 -6.21 -2.60 -15.03
C LEU A 263 -4.89 -2.15 -15.60
N VAL A 264 -3.78 -2.56 -14.99
CA VAL A 264 -2.44 -2.24 -15.50
C VAL A 264 -2.27 -2.73 -16.94
N LEU A 265 -2.71 -3.94 -17.27
CA LEU A 265 -2.58 -4.48 -18.62
C LEU A 265 -3.48 -3.80 -19.65
N LYS A 266 -4.46 -3.01 -19.19
CA LYS A 266 -5.38 -2.24 -20.02
C LYS A 266 -5.02 -0.76 -20.13
N GLU A 267 -4.60 -0.14 -19.03
CA GLU A 267 -4.35 1.31 -18.89
C GLU A 267 -2.85 1.65 -18.78
N GLY A 268 -1.98 0.65 -18.57
CA GLY A 268 -0.54 0.84 -18.41
C GLY A 268 -0.17 1.60 -17.13
N GLY A 269 0.71 2.59 -17.28
CA GLY A 269 1.26 3.38 -16.16
C GLY A 269 0.28 4.34 -15.49
N GLU A 270 -0.95 4.46 -16.00
CA GLU A 270 -2.02 5.29 -15.42
C GLU A 270 -2.82 4.56 -14.33
N ALA A 271 -2.71 3.22 -14.25
CA ALA A 271 -3.46 2.43 -13.29
C ALA A 271 -2.99 2.67 -11.84
N GLN A 272 -3.92 3.10 -10.99
CA GLN A 272 -3.67 3.34 -9.56
C GLN A 272 -4.33 2.29 -8.67
N TYR A 273 -3.60 1.80 -7.66
CA TYR A 273 -4.08 0.74 -6.77
C TYR A 273 -5.32 1.14 -5.96
N ASN A 274 -5.40 2.40 -5.53
CA ASN A 274 -6.55 2.95 -4.80
C ASN A 274 -7.77 3.24 -5.70
N ALA A 275 -7.61 3.19 -7.02
CA ALA A 275 -8.66 3.44 -7.99
C ALA A 275 -9.15 2.16 -8.68
N VAL A 276 -8.78 0.97 -8.18
CA VAL A 276 -9.03 -0.32 -8.84
C VAL A 276 -10.53 -0.53 -9.10
N TYR A 277 -11.39 -0.32 -8.13
CA TYR A 277 -12.84 -0.42 -8.37
C TYR A 277 -13.33 0.56 -9.44
N ARG A 278 -12.92 1.83 -9.39
CA ARG A 278 -13.37 2.84 -10.37
C ARG A 278 -12.87 2.54 -11.79
N GLY A 279 -11.66 2.00 -11.93
CA GLY A 279 -11.12 1.54 -13.21
C GLY A 279 -11.97 0.40 -13.78
N HIS A 280 -12.25 -0.61 -12.95
CA HIS A 280 -13.10 -1.75 -13.33
C HIS A 280 -14.54 -1.36 -13.61
N GLN A 281 -15.09 -0.43 -12.84
CA GLN A 281 -16.42 0.12 -13.08
C GLN A 281 -16.50 0.80 -14.45
N ARG A 282 -15.50 1.62 -14.81
CA ARG A 282 -15.43 2.25 -16.14
C ARG A 282 -15.35 1.22 -17.25
N LEU A 283 -14.53 0.19 -17.06
CA LEU A 283 -14.43 -0.94 -17.98
C LEU A 283 -15.79 -1.63 -18.16
N LEU A 284 -16.41 -2.06 -17.06
CA LEU A 284 -17.68 -2.79 -17.08
C LEU A 284 -18.83 -1.95 -17.62
N LEU A 285 -18.84 -0.62 -17.41
CA LEU A 285 -19.78 0.29 -18.05
C LEU A 285 -19.71 0.24 -19.59
N THR A 286 -18.51 0.11 -20.18
CA THR A 286 -18.37 -0.02 -21.64
C THR A 286 -18.82 -1.38 -22.18
N LEU A 287 -18.90 -2.39 -21.31
CA LEU A 287 -19.38 -3.73 -21.62
C LEU A 287 -20.87 -3.90 -21.33
N SER A 288 -21.44 -3.03 -20.48
CA SER A 288 -22.82 -3.08 -20.02
C SER A 288 -23.81 -3.06 -21.19
N GLY A 289 -24.88 -3.86 -21.08
CA GLY A 289 -25.86 -4.06 -22.14
C GLY A 289 -25.67 -5.35 -22.96
N SER A 290 -24.57 -6.09 -22.77
CA SER A 290 -24.40 -7.44 -23.31
C SER A 290 -23.85 -8.39 -22.26
N GLU A 291 -24.68 -9.34 -21.81
CA GLU A 291 -24.24 -10.37 -20.85
C GLU A 291 -23.12 -11.24 -21.41
N SER A 292 -23.03 -11.45 -22.74
CA SER A 292 -21.95 -12.23 -23.33
C SER A 292 -20.58 -11.57 -23.17
N ARG A 293 -20.50 -10.24 -23.31
CA ARG A 293 -19.25 -9.48 -23.14
C ARG A 293 -18.81 -9.43 -21.68
N ILE A 294 -19.76 -9.43 -20.75
CA ILE A 294 -19.45 -9.51 -19.31
C ILE A 294 -18.97 -10.91 -18.94
N GLU A 295 -19.53 -11.95 -19.55
CA GLU A 295 -19.04 -13.32 -19.40
C GLU A 295 -17.63 -13.49 -19.97
N GLU A 296 -17.35 -12.97 -21.17
CA GLU A 296 -15.98 -12.94 -21.75
C GLU A 296 -15.00 -12.25 -20.79
N TYR A 297 -15.39 -11.14 -20.17
CA TYR A 297 -14.58 -10.48 -19.14
C TYR A 297 -14.32 -11.38 -17.92
N ALA A 298 -15.32 -12.13 -17.43
CA ALA A 298 -15.14 -13.07 -16.33
C ALA A 298 -14.25 -14.27 -16.71
N GLN A 299 -14.36 -14.74 -17.96
CA GLN A 299 -13.50 -15.77 -18.52
C GLN A 299 -12.04 -15.30 -18.59
N ASP A 300 -11.79 -14.07 -19.06
CA ASP A 300 -10.46 -13.46 -19.08
C ASP A 300 -9.89 -13.26 -17.67
N LEU A 301 -10.72 -12.87 -16.70
CA LEU A 301 -10.32 -12.83 -15.29
C LEU A 301 -9.88 -14.20 -14.79
N TYR A 302 -10.63 -15.26 -15.12
CA TYR A 302 -10.29 -16.62 -14.71
C TYR A 302 -8.99 -17.12 -15.34
N ARG A 303 -8.79 -16.83 -16.63
CA ARG A 303 -7.53 -17.07 -17.35
C ARG A 303 -6.35 -16.40 -16.64
N ARG A 304 -6.46 -15.09 -16.36
CA ARG A 304 -5.41 -14.31 -15.67
C ARG A 304 -5.18 -14.77 -14.23
N ALA A 305 -6.21 -15.26 -13.54
CA ALA A 305 -6.09 -15.83 -12.21
C ALA A 305 -5.19 -17.08 -12.20
N ARG A 306 -5.29 -17.94 -13.22
CA ARG A 306 -4.40 -19.10 -13.41
C ARG A 306 -2.95 -18.66 -13.61
N HIS A 307 -2.71 -17.65 -14.45
CA HIS A 307 -1.36 -17.09 -14.62
C HIS A 307 -0.82 -16.50 -13.32
N LEU A 308 -1.62 -15.73 -12.59
CA LEU A 308 -1.20 -15.17 -11.29
C LEU A 308 -0.86 -16.28 -10.29
N LYS A 309 -1.64 -17.38 -10.25
CA LYS A 309 -1.28 -18.54 -9.42
C LYS A 309 0.07 -19.12 -9.81
N GLN A 310 0.39 -19.26 -11.09
CA GLN A 310 1.72 -19.73 -11.53
C GLN A 310 2.84 -18.78 -11.09
N ILE A 311 2.61 -17.46 -11.14
CA ILE A 311 3.57 -16.46 -10.68
C ILE A 311 3.81 -16.56 -9.16
N LEU A 312 2.73 -16.68 -8.38
CA LEU A 312 2.79 -16.72 -6.92
C LEU A 312 3.24 -18.08 -6.37
N PHE A 313 2.92 -19.16 -7.08
CA PHE A 313 3.17 -20.55 -6.69
C PHE A 313 3.63 -21.35 -7.91
N PRO A 314 4.86 -21.10 -8.40
CA PRO A 314 5.37 -21.80 -9.57
C PRO A 314 5.51 -23.29 -9.29
N ALA A 315 4.92 -24.11 -10.15
CA ALA A 315 5.01 -25.56 -10.09
C ALA A 315 6.37 -26.04 -10.61
N ASP A 316 6.93 -27.07 -9.98
CA ASP A 316 8.31 -27.54 -10.22
C ASP A 316 8.52 -28.19 -11.60
N ASP A 317 7.45 -28.59 -12.27
CA ASP A 317 7.44 -29.23 -13.58
C ASP A 317 7.47 -28.24 -14.76
N LEU A 318 7.31 -26.94 -14.50
CA LEU A 318 7.37 -25.93 -15.56
C LEU A 318 8.83 -25.66 -15.99
N PRO A 319 9.14 -25.60 -17.29
CA PRO A 319 10.51 -25.34 -17.78
C PRO A 319 11.12 -24.01 -17.30
N PHE A 320 10.29 -23.03 -16.96
CA PHE A 320 10.66 -21.70 -16.47
C PHE A 320 10.38 -21.52 -14.96
N ALA A 321 10.08 -22.59 -14.22
CA ALA A 321 9.75 -22.56 -12.80
C ALA A 321 10.82 -21.86 -11.95
N GLU A 322 12.11 -22.13 -12.26
CA GLU A 322 13.23 -21.53 -11.53
C GLU A 322 13.23 -20.00 -11.62
N ARG A 323 12.91 -19.43 -12.79
CA ARG A 323 12.88 -17.98 -12.99
C ARG A 323 11.70 -17.35 -12.25
N LEU A 324 10.53 -17.97 -12.28
CA LEU A 324 9.39 -17.49 -11.50
C LEU A 324 9.67 -17.58 -9.99
N ARG A 325 10.31 -18.65 -9.53
CA ARG A 325 10.71 -18.81 -8.13
C ARG A 325 11.73 -17.75 -7.72
N PHE A 326 12.71 -17.46 -8.59
CA PHE A 326 13.64 -16.35 -8.39
C PHE A 326 12.90 -15.02 -8.22
N LEU A 327 11.99 -14.67 -9.13
CA LEU A 327 11.23 -13.41 -9.06
C LEU A 327 10.36 -13.32 -7.81
N LYS A 328 9.77 -14.44 -7.37
CA LYS A 328 9.01 -14.53 -6.11
C LYS A 328 9.91 -14.29 -4.90
N GLU A 329 11.03 -14.98 -4.80
CA GLU A 329 11.98 -14.85 -3.68
C GLU A 329 12.64 -13.47 -3.66
N TRP A 330 12.89 -12.89 -4.85
CA TRP A 330 13.32 -11.51 -5.03
C TRP A 330 12.25 -10.48 -4.60
N GLN A 331 11.00 -10.92 -4.49
CA GLN A 331 9.80 -10.12 -4.25
C GLN A 331 9.60 -9.04 -5.32
N ALA A 332 9.71 -9.44 -6.59
CA ALA A 332 9.64 -8.59 -7.77
C ALA A 332 8.20 -8.31 -8.23
N SER A 333 7.30 -7.89 -7.33
CA SER A 333 5.87 -7.69 -7.66
C SER A 333 5.63 -6.68 -8.79
N THR A 334 6.54 -5.73 -8.98
CA THR A 334 6.50 -4.73 -10.08
C THR A 334 6.64 -5.34 -11.46
N VAL A 335 7.17 -6.57 -11.57
CA VAL A 335 7.38 -7.27 -12.84
C VAL A 335 6.12 -8.05 -13.25
N TYR A 336 5.22 -8.35 -12.31
CA TYR A 336 4.08 -9.24 -12.55
C TYR A 336 3.20 -8.85 -13.75
N PRO A 337 2.98 -7.57 -14.09
CA PRO A 337 2.29 -7.22 -15.33
C PRO A 337 2.96 -7.81 -16.57
N LEU A 338 4.29 -7.66 -16.67
CA LEU A 338 5.06 -8.21 -17.80
C LEU A 338 5.03 -9.73 -17.79
N VAL A 339 5.22 -10.38 -16.62
CA VAL A 339 5.15 -11.84 -16.53
C VAL A 339 3.78 -12.38 -16.92
N MET A 340 2.70 -11.70 -16.51
CA MET A 340 1.33 -12.06 -16.88
C MET A 340 1.12 -11.95 -18.40
N ARG A 341 1.62 -10.89 -19.03
CA ARG A 341 1.58 -10.74 -20.49
C ARG A 341 2.36 -11.84 -21.22
N LEU A 342 3.52 -12.22 -20.70
CA LEU A 342 4.32 -13.29 -21.30
C LEU A 342 3.67 -14.67 -21.15
N LEU A 343 3.02 -14.94 -20.02
CA LEU A 343 2.24 -16.17 -19.84
C LEU A 343 1.00 -16.21 -20.75
N GLU A 344 0.39 -15.06 -21.04
CA GLU A 344 -0.69 -14.94 -22.04
C GLU A 344 -0.16 -15.30 -23.44
N PHE A 345 0.95 -14.70 -23.86
CA PHE A 345 1.58 -15.02 -25.15
C PHE A 345 1.95 -16.50 -25.29
N ARG A 346 2.44 -17.11 -24.19
CA ARG A 346 2.72 -18.54 -24.17
C ARG A 346 1.46 -19.38 -24.28
N GLU A 347 0.39 -19.06 -23.54
CA GLU A 347 -0.87 -19.82 -23.60
C GLU A 347 -1.58 -19.65 -24.96
N ASP A 348 -1.37 -18.52 -25.63
CA ASP A 348 -1.86 -18.26 -26.99
C ASP A 348 -0.88 -18.76 -28.09
N ASP A 349 0.12 -19.58 -27.75
CA ASP A 349 1.11 -20.17 -28.67
C ASP A 349 1.93 -19.16 -29.50
N HIS A 350 2.05 -17.90 -29.05
CA HIS A 350 2.88 -16.88 -29.71
C HIS A 350 4.37 -17.01 -29.37
N ILE A 351 4.68 -17.54 -28.18
CA ILE A 351 6.05 -17.83 -27.74
C ILE A 351 6.15 -19.22 -27.11
N GLY A 352 7.31 -19.86 -27.27
CA GLY A 352 7.63 -21.13 -26.62
C GLY A 352 8.13 -21.01 -25.18
N ASP A 353 8.34 -22.16 -24.52
CA ASP A 353 8.93 -22.23 -23.18
C ASP A 353 10.36 -21.66 -23.12
N GLU A 354 11.15 -21.88 -24.16
CA GLU A 354 12.53 -21.38 -24.27
C GLU A 354 12.57 -19.85 -24.35
N GLU A 355 11.74 -19.26 -25.21
CA GLU A 355 11.62 -17.80 -25.36
C GLU A 355 11.09 -17.15 -24.08
N LEU A 356 10.09 -17.73 -23.43
CA LEU A 356 9.61 -17.24 -22.14
C LEU A 356 10.74 -17.26 -21.09
N ASN A 357 11.50 -18.36 -21.01
CA ASN A 357 12.60 -18.48 -20.06
C ASN A 357 13.73 -17.47 -20.35
N GLU A 358 14.02 -17.19 -21.62
CA GLU A 358 14.98 -16.16 -22.04
C GLU A 358 14.50 -14.74 -21.70
N ALA A 359 13.24 -14.42 -21.99
CA ALA A 359 12.61 -13.15 -21.63
C ALA A 359 12.70 -12.89 -20.11
N LEU A 360 12.37 -13.90 -19.29
CA LEU A 360 12.49 -13.82 -17.84
C LEU A 360 13.96 -13.69 -17.37
N ALA A 361 14.92 -14.28 -18.11
CA ALA A 361 16.34 -14.14 -17.82
C ALA A 361 16.84 -12.70 -18.04
N TYR A 362 16.36 -11.99 -19.07
CA TYR A 362 16.68 -10.57 -19.26
C TYR A 362 16.11 -9.69 -18.14
N VAL A 363 14.88 -9.96 -17.72
CA VAL A 363 14.26 -9.28 -16.56
C VAL A 363 15.07 -9.51 -15.29
N GLU A 364 15.43 -10.77 -15.01
CA GLU A 364 16.28 -11.13 -13.87
C GLU A 364 17.63 -10.39 -13.94
N SER A 365 18.29 -10.42 -15.10
CA SER A 365 19.57 -9.73 -15.30
C SER A 365 19.45 -8.22 -15.06
N PHE A 366 18.40 -7.59 -15.60
CA PHE A 366 18.15 -6.17 -15.39
C PHE A 366 18.04 -5.81 -13.90
N LEU A 367 17.32 -6.61 -13.12
CA LEU A 367 17.18 -6.40 -11.67
C LEU A 367 18.50 -6.64 -10.91
N VAL A 368 19.21 -7.73 -11.22
CA VAL A 368 20.43 -8.12 -10.50
C VAL A 368 21.59 -7.19 -10.82
N ARG A 369 21.83 -6.88 -12.10
CA ARG A 369 22.92 -5.97 -12.48
C ARG A 369 22.72 -4.58 -11.88
N ARG A 370 21.48 -4.07 -11.87
CA ARG A 370 21.12 -2.80 -11.21
C ARG A 370 21.41 -2.85 -9.70
N LEU A 371 21.06 -3.94 -9.02
CA LEU A 371 21.38 -4.12 -7.61
C LEU A 371 22.90 -4.06 -7.35
N ILE A 372 23.69 -4.80 -8.13
CA ILE A 372 25.15 -4.85 -8.00
C ILE A 372 25.76 -3.46 -8.23
N ALA A 373 25.27 -2.70 -9.21
CA ALA A 373 25.72 -1.35 -9.50
C ALA A 373 25.17 -0.27 -8.54
N GLY A 374 24.32 -0.64 -7.56
CA GLY A 374 23.71 0.28 -6.61
C GLY A 374 22.67 1.22 -7.22
N VAL A 375 22.05 0.83 -8.33
CA VAL A 375 20.97 1.60 -8.98
C VAL A 375 19.69 1.42 -8.16
N THR A 376 19.04 2.53 -7.81
CA THR A 376 17.81 2.51 -7.01
C THR A 376 16.67 1.76 -7.72
N THR A 377 15.73 1.22 -6.93
CA THR A 377 14.53 0.54 -7.46
C THR A 377 13.43 1.50 -7.90
N GLY A 378 13.74 2.81 -7.99
CA GLY A 378 12.81 3.83 -8.43
C GLY A 378 12.28 3.55 -9.85
N ASN A 379 10.99 3.83 -10.06
CA ASN A 379 10.30 3.71 -11.35
C ASN A 379 10.20 2.30 -11.96
N LEU A 380 10.67 1.22 -11.30
CA LEU A 380 10.55 -0.14 -11.84
C LEU A 380 9.10 -0.51 -12.21
N ASN A 381 8.13 -0.12 -11.38
CA ASN A 381 6.71 -0.33 -11.68
C ASN A 381 6.33 0.27 -13.03
N ARG A 382 6.60 1.58 -13.25
CA ARG A 382 6.28 2.27 -14.50
C ARG A 382 6.97 1.65 -15.73
N ILE A 383 8.21 1.20 -15.57
CA ILE A 383 8.98 0.56 -16.65
C ILE A 383 8.28 -0.73 -17.09
N PHE A 384 8.04 -1.65 -16.17
CA PHE A 384 7.45 -2.95 -16.49
C PHE A 384 5.98 -2.87 -16.88
N GLN A 385 5.21 -1.94 -16.30
CA GLN A 385 3.83 -1.69 -16.71
C GLN A 385 3.75 -1.19 -18.16
N ARG A 386 4.60 -0.23 -18.53
CA ARG A 386 4.66 0.27 -19.90
C ARG A 386 5.10 -0.83 -20.87
N LEU A 387 6.13 -1.59 -20.51
CA LEU A 387 6.62 -2.69 -21.33
C LEU A 387 5.54 -3.77 -21.53
N ALA A 388 4.82 -4.14 -20.48
CA ALA A 388 3.73 -5.12 -20.57
C ALA A 388 2.59 -4.70 -21.52
N VAL A 389 2.36 -3.39 -21.69
CA VAL A 389 1.35 -2.87 -22.62
C VAL A 389 1.88 -2.71 -24.03
N GLN A 390 3.13 -2.27 -24.19
CA GLN A 390 3.75 -1.99 -25.49
C GLN A 390 4.22 -3.24 -26.24
N LEU A 391 4.54 -4.30 -25.50
CA LEU A 391 5.01 -5.55 -26.08
C LEU A 391 3.93 -6.19 -26.95
N ALA A 392 4.26 -6.45 -28.21
CA ALA A 392 3.39 -7.09 -29.19
C ALA A 392 3.78 -8.57 -29.38
N ALA A 393 2.83 -9.38 -29.82
CA ALA A 393 3.01 -10.84 -29.91
C ALA A 393 3.76 -11.26 -31.18
N GLU A 394 3.81 -10.38 -32.19
CA GLU A 394 4.47 -10.60 -33.48
C GLU A 394 5.97 -10.26 -33.45
N GLU A 395 6.48 -9.71 -32.35
CA GLU A 395 7.90 -9.39 -32.16
C GLU A 395 8.69 -10.63 -31.70
N GLU A 396 10.01 -10.64 -31.91
CA GLU A 396 10.89 -11.55 -31.17
C GLU A 396 10.92 -11.13 -29.70
N VAL A 397 9.95 -11.64 -28.92
CA VAL A 397 9.63 -11.17 -27.57
C VAL A 397 10.84 -11.05 -26.64
N PRO A 398 11.77 -12.03 -26.55
CA PRO A 398 12.95 -11.89 -25.70
C PRO A 398 13.83 -10.70 -26.12
N GLN A 399 14.04 -10.52 -27.42
CA GLN A 399 14.84 -9.43 -27.96
C GLN A 399 14.14 -8.08 -27.78
N ALA A 400 12.82 -8.00 -27.98
CA ALA A 400 12.04 -6.79 -27.74
C ALA A 400 12.15 -6.31 -26.28
N ILE A 401 12.12 -7.23 -25.32
CA ILE A 401 12.34 -6.93 -23.89
C ILE A 401 13.76 -6.41 -23.68
N ARG A 402 14.76 -7.08 -24.24
CA ARG A 402 16.17 -6.68 -24.11
C ARG A 402 16.38 -5.27 -24.67
N VAL A 403 15.88 -4.99 -25.86
CA VAL A 403 15.93 -3.66 -26.50
C VAL A 403 15.24 -2.62 -25.63
N ALA A 404 14.03 -2.89 -25.16
CA ALA A 404 13.23 -1.94 -24.38
C ALA A 404 13.85 -1.58 -23.03
N LEU A 405 14.61 -2.49 -22.43
CA LEU A 405 15.34 -2.26 -21.16
C LEU A 405 16.74 -1.65 -21.34
N SER A 406 17.28 -1.67 -22.56
CA SER A 406 18.63 -1.16 -22.88
C SER A 406 18.84 0.36 -22.93
N PRO A 407 17.83 1.26 -23.00
CA PRO A 407 18.08 2.70 -23.00
C PRO A 407 18.87 3.17 -21.78
N ALA A 408 19.90 4.00 -21.99
CA ALA A 408 20.83 4.44 -20.94
C ALA A 408 20.15 5.02 -19.68
N ARG A 409 19.03 5.74 -19.84
CA ARG A 409 18.21 6.28 -18.73
C ARG A 409 17.64 5.22 -17.78
N LEU A 410 17.58 3.96 -18.22
CA LEU A 410 17.10 2.83 -17.41
C LEU A 410 18.24 2.15 -16.63
N TYR A 411 19.48 2.59 -16.83
CA TYR A 411 20.66 2.17 -16.08
C TYR A 411 20.81 0.64 -16.00
N TRP A 412 20.71 -0.07 -17.13
CA TRP A 412 21.10 -1.49 -17.20
C TRP A 412 22.62 -1.58 -17.41
N PRO A 413 23.41 -2.01 -16.41
CA PRO A 413 24.86 -1.98 -16.51
C PRO A 413 25.40 -2.90 -17.61
N SER A 414 26.35 -2.37 -18.39
CA SER A 414 27.14 -3.16 -19.34
C SER A 414 28.07 -4.14 -18.65
N ASP A 415 28.65 -5.07 -19.39
CA ASP A 415 29.62 -6.04 -18.85
C ASP A 415 30.86 -5.32 -18.28
N ALA A 416 31.34 -4.29 -18.97
CA ALA A 416 32.47 -3.49 -18.52
C ALA A 416 32.15 -2.72 -17.23
N GLN A 417 30.96 -2.11 -17.15
CA GLN A 417 30.51 -1.42 -15.94
C GLN A 417 30.33 -2.40 -14.79
N LEU A 418 29.64 -3.52 -15.03
CA LEU A 418 29.38 -4.53 -14.02
C LEU A 418 30.67 -5.10 -13.42
N ARG A 419 31.70 -5.32 -14.26
CA ARG A 419 33.02 -5.75 -13.80
C ARG A 419 33.64 -4.74 -12.83
N GLU A 420 33.59 -3.45 -13.14
CA GLU A 420 34.12 -2.41 -12.26
C GLU A 420 33.33 -2.31 -10.94
N GLU A 421 32.00 -2.42 -11.04
CA GLU A 421 31.11 -2.37 -9.89
C GLU A 421 31.32 -3.57 -8.94
N VAL A 422 31.54 -4.77 -9.46
CA VAL A 422 31.87 -5.95 -8.64
C VAL A 422 33.15 -5.76 -7.82
N ARG A 423 34.15 -5.05 -8.37
CA ARG A 423 35.45 -4.83 -7.72
C ARG A 423 35.39 -3.79 -6.60
N SER A 424 34.60 -2.73 -6.79
CA SER A 424 34.70 -1.51 -5.98
C SER A 424 33.43 -1.16 -5.18
N ARG A 425 32.26 -1.68 -5.57
CA ARG A 425 31.00 -1.36 -4.90
C ARG A 425 30.87 -2.14 -3.59
N ALA A 426 30.42 -1.44 -2.55
CA ALA A 426 29.97 -2.05 -1.31
C ALA A 426 28.63 -2.81 -1.49
N PHE A 427 28.69 -3.99 -2.12
CA PHE A 427 27.54 -4.87 -2.41
C PHE A 427 26.71 -5.19 -1.16
N TYR A 428 27.35 -5.37 0.00
CA TYR A 428 26.67 -5.70 1.26
C TYR A 428 25.65 -4.63 1.71
N TRP A 429 25.76 -3.40 1.22
CA TRP A 429 24.81 -2.32 1.53
C TRP A 429 23.75 -2.12 0.45
N GLN A 430 23.78 -2.89 -0.63
CA GLN A 430 22.85 -2.72 -1.74
C GLN A 430 21.60 -3.58 -1.55
N GLY A 431 20.43 -2.97 -1.72
CA GLY A 431 19.12 -3.63 -1.61
C GLY A 431 18.89 -4.36 -0.30
N ARG A 432 18.02 -5.38 -0.33
CA ARG A 432 17.62 -6.15 0.85
C ARG A 432 18.50 -7.37 1.04
N THR A 433 18.73 -7.79 2.27
CA THR A 433 19.53 -8.99 2.60
C THR A 433 19.06 -10.25 1.86
N VAL A 434 17.75 -10.42 1.65
CA VAL A 434 17.23 -11.55 0.85
C VAL A 434 17.74 -11.52 -0.60
N GLN A 435 17.81 -10.34 -1.22
CA GLN A 435 18.30 -10.18 -2.59
C GLN A 435 19.80 -10.43 -2.68
N GLN A 436 20.57 -9.93 -1.71
CA GLN A 436 22.00 -10.19 -1.61
C GLN A 436 22.30 -11.70 -1.51
N LYS A 437 21.58 -12.41 -0.64
CA LYS A 437 21.69 -13.87 -0.51
C LYS A 437 21.28 -14.61 -1.78
N LEU A 438 20.26 -14.14 -2.49
CA LEU A 438 19.84 -14.74 -3.77
C LEU A 438 20.92 -14.62 -4.86
N VAL A 439 21.58 -13.46 -4.96
CA VAL A 439 22.71 -13.27 -5.89
C VAL A 439 23.84 -14.24 -5.55
N LEU A 440 24.24 -14.31 -4.27
CA LEU A 440 25.30 -15.22 -3.83
C LEU A 440 24.92 -16.69 -4.05
N ARG A 441 23.67 -17.07 -3.77
CA ARG A 441 23.17 -18.42 -4.06
C ARG A 441 23.27 -18.75 -5.54
N ARG A 442 22.83 -17.83 -6.42
CA ARG A 442 22.85 -18.07 -7.88
C ARG A 442 24.28 -18.22 -8.41
N ILE A 443 25.22 -17.46 -7.84
CA ILE A 443 26.66 -17.63 -8.12
C ILE A 443 27.13 -19.01 -7.66
N GLU A 444 26.83 -19.43 -6.42
CA GLU A 444 27.20 -20.75 -5.90
C GLU A 444 26.63 -21.90 -6.74
N GLU A 445 25.34 -21.84 -7.07
CA GLU A 445 24.67 -22.84 -7.93
C GLU A 445 25.35 -22.96 -9.30
N SER A 446 25.80 -21.84 -9.87
CA SER A 446 26.49 -21.81 -11.17
C SER A 446 27.87 -22.47 -11.16
N LEU A 447 28.45 -22.70 -9.97
CA LEU A 447 29.73 -23.40 -9.80
C LEU A 447 29.55 -24.93 -9.75
N GLY A 448 28.31 -25.43 -9.86
CA GLY A 448 28.02 -26.87 -9.85
C GLY A 448 28.04 -27.50 -8.46
N SER A 449 27.74 -26.71 -7.43
CA SER A 449 27.65 -27.18 -6.05
C SER A 449 26.65 -28.33 -5.92
N LYS A 450 27.07 -29.42 -5.25
CA LYS A 450 26.19 -30.58 -4.99
C LYS A 450 25.23 -30.32 -3.84
N GLU A 451 25.52 -29.34 -2.99
CA GLU A 451 24.67 -28.93 -1.88
C GLU A 451 23.76 -27.79 -2.32
N ARG A 452 22.44 -27.96 -2.12
CA ARG A 452 21.48 -26.88 -2.36
C ARG A 452 21.52 -25.90 -1.20
N VAL A 453 21.65 -24.61 -1.52
CA VAL A 453 21.61 -23.55 -0.51
C VAL A 453 20.14 -23.22 -0.19
N ASP A 454 19.68 -23.68 0.96
CA ASP A 454 18.35 -23.31 1.48
C ASP A 454 18.42 -21.97 2.23
N LEU A 455 17.87 -20.91 1.61
CA LEU A 455 17.81 -19.58 2.22
C LEU A 455 16.75 -19.46 3.33
N ALA A 456 15.85 -20.45 3.47
CA ALA A 456 14.94 -20.54 4.61
C ALA A 456 15.65 -21.00 5.89
N ASP A 457 16.79 -21.69 5.75
CA ASP A 457 17.66 -22.01 6.89
C ASP A 457 18.31 -20.74 7.43
N LYS A 458 17.87 -20.34 8.63
CA LYS A 458 18.35 -19.14 9.30
C LYS A 458 19.86 -19.18 9.63
N ARG A 459 20.47 -20.37 9.62
CA ARG A 459 21.92 -20.54 9.81
C ARG A 459 22.71 -20.00 8.62
N ILE A 460 22.16 -20.09 7.40
CA ILE A 460 22.80 -19.56 6.20
C ILE A 460 22.75 -18.04 6.22
N THR A 461 23.91 -17.42 6.41
CA THR A 461 24.08 -15.97 6.49
C THR A 461 25.17 -15.51 5.53
N ILE A 462 25.26 -14.20 5.32
CA ILE A 462 26.36 -13.61 4.55
C ILE A 462 27.55 -13.46 5.50
N GLU A 463 28.68 -14.03 5.13
CA GLU A 463 29.95 -13.97 5.85
C GLU A 463 30.89 -12.95 5.18
N HIS A 464 31.56 -12.16 6.01
CA HIS A 464 32.65 -11.27 5.63
C HIS A 464 33.98 -11.97 5.88
N VAL A 465 34.68 -12.43 4.83
CA VAL A 465 35.95 -13.15 5.02
C VAL A 465 36.97 -12.25 5.70
N LEU A 466 37.25 -11.07 5.11
CA LEU A 466 37.82 -9.92 5.82
C LEU A 466 36.73 -9.34 6.72
N PRO A 467 36.86 -9.38 8.07
CA PRO A 467 35.80 -9.03 8.99
C PRO A 467 35.48 -7.53 9.03
N GLN A 468 34.28 -7.19 9.51
CA GLN A 468 33.85 -5.80 9.67
C GLN A 468 34.64 -5.06 10.77
N SER A 469 35.03 -5.76 11.83
CA SER A 469 35.89 -5.22 12.88
C SER A 469 37.31 -5.71 12.69
N MET A 470 38.24 -4.78 12.50
CA MET A 470 39.66 -5.09 12.33
C MET A 470 40.29 -5.58 13.64
N THR A 471 41.06 -6.67 13.55
CA THR A 471 41.94 -7.14 14.62
C THR A 471 43.40 -6.90 14.26
N ALA A 472 44.31 -7.05 15.22
CA ALA A 472 45.75 -6.88 14.99
C ALA A 472 46.29 -7.82 13.89
N ASP A 473 45.79 -9.06 13.84
CA ASP A 473 46.18 -10.04 12.82
C ASP A 473 45.78 -9.60 11.40
N TRP A 474 44.56 -9.07 11.25
CA TRP A 474 44.07 -8.56 9.97
C TRP A 474 44.77 -7.27 9.53
N LEU A 475 45.15 -6.39 10.48
CA LEU A 475 45.96 -5.22 10.17
C LEU A 475 47.33 -5.64 9.61
N SER A 476 47.96 -6.66 10.19
CA SER A 476 49.22 -7.20 9.69
C SER A 476 49.09 -7.85 8.31
N GLU A 477 48.00 -8.56 8.03
CA GLU A 477 47.71 -9.14 6.70
C GLU A 477 47.55 -8.04 5.64
N LEU A 478 46.78 -6.97 5.93
CA LEU A 478 46.52 -5.87 4.99
C LEU A 478 47.71 -4.94 4.79
N ALA A 479 48.60 -4.77 5.77
CA ALA A 479 49.73 -3.84 5.74
C ALA A 479 50.91 -4.29 4.83
N THR A 480 50.83 -5.46 4.20
CA THR A 480 51.95 -6.10 3.44
C THR A 480 52.36 -5.38 2.13
N GLY A 481 51.88 -4.16 1.87
CA GLY A 481 52.15 -3.41 0.63
C GLY A 481 52.42 -1.91 0.77
N GLY A 482 52.53 -1.36 1.99
CA GLY A 482 52.76 0.08 2.21
C GLY A 482 51.53 0.99 2.03
N ASP A 483 50.37 0.41 1.72
CA ASP A 483 49.07 1.09 1.67
C ASP A 483 48.50 1.29 3.10
N ASP A 484 47.67 2.32 3.29
CA ASP A 484 46.91 2.54 4.53
C ASP A 484 45.88 1.40 4.73
N ALA A 485 46.11 0.56 5.74
CA ALA A 485 45.29 -0.61 6.04
C ALA A 485 43.83 -0.25 6.38
N ASP A 486 43.59 0.90 7.00
CA ASP A 486 42.23 1.35 7.34
C ASP A 486 41.47 1.80 6.08
N LEU A 487 42.16 2.46 5.14
CA LEU A 487 41.58 2.85 3.86
C LEU A 487 41.24 1.62 3.01
N LEU A 488 42.16 0.65 2.93
CA LEU A 488 41.94 -0.60 2.20
C LEU A 488 40.79 -1.42 2.79
N HIS A 489 40.71 -1.50 4.12
CA HIS A 489 39.62 -2.17 4.80
C HIS A 489 38.26 -1.58 4.39
N ARG A 490 38.10 -0.25 4.49
CA ARG A 490 36.85 0.44 4.11
C ARG A 490 36.48 0.21 2.64
N GLN A 491 37.45 0.11 1.75
CA GLN A 491 37.22 -0.11 0.32
C GLN A 491 36.78 -1.54 0.01
N LEU A 492 37.32 -2.54 0.71
CA LEU A 492 37.20 -3.95 0.32
C LEU A 492 36.18 -4.73 1.15
N VAL A 493 35.99 -4.37 2.42
CA VAL A 493 35.24 -5.20 3.39
C VAL A 493 33.83 -5.54 2.91
N HIS A 494 33.14 -4.62 2.23
CA HIS A 494 31.76 -4.82 1.77
C HIS A 494 31.62 -5.20 0.29
N THR A 495 32.72 -5.43 -0.41
CA THR A 495 32.74 -5.78 -1.84
C THR A 495 32.34 -7.23 -2.08
N LEU A 496 31.79 -7.52 -3.27
CA LEU A 496 31.31 -8.86 -3.60
C LEU A 496 32.42 -9.93 -3.48
N GLY A 497 33.66 -9.61 -3.86
CA GLY A 497 34.81 -10.53 -3.73
C GLY A 497 35.12 -10.97 -2.30
N ASN A 498 34.76 -10.16 -1.30
CA ASN A 498 34.98 -10.47 0.12
C ASN A 498 33.82 -11.22 0.80
N LEU A 499 32.70 -11.40 0.09
CA LEU A 499 31.48 -11.94 0.67
C LEU A 499 31.27 -13.40 0.24
N THR A 500 30.65 -14.18 1.11
CA THR A 500 30.23 -15.55 0.80
C THR A 500 29.01 -15.95 1.64
N LEU A 501 28.41 -17.10 1.36
CA LEU A 501 27.38 -17.68 2.23
C LEU A 501 28.01 -18.67 3.20
N SER A 502 27.58 -18.66 4.46
CA SER A 502 28.08 -19.60 5.48
C SER A 502 27.01 -19.95 6.50
N GLY A 503 27.02 -21.23 6.93
CA GLY A 503 26.26 -21.74 8.07
C GLY A 503 26.99 -21.60 9.42
N TYR A 504 28.27 -21.21 9.40
CA TYR A 504 29.20 -21.21 10.55
C TYR A 504 29.51 -19.81 11.08
N ASN A 505 28.65 -18.80 10.83
CA ASN A 505 28.97 -17.39 11.06
C ASN A 505 29.39 -17.08 12.53
N SER A 506 28.76 -17.72 13.53
CA SER A 506 29.15 -17.56 14.93
C SER A 506 30.57 -18.06 15.26
N GLU A 507 31.10 -19.00 14.49
CA GLU A 507 32.42 -19.61 14.67
C GLU A 507 33.51 -18.87 13.87
N LEU A 508 33.14 -18.15 12.81
CA LEU A 508 34.06 -17.39 11.96
C LEU A 508 34.37 -16.00 12.54
N SER A 509 33.34 -15.21 12.88
CA SER A 509 33.45 -13.91 13.58
C SER A 509 34.64 -13.04 13.10
N ASN A 510 35.39 -12.42 14.01
CA ASN A 510 36.59 -11.64 13.72
C ASN A 510 37.89 -12.47 13.82
N ASN A 511 37.79 -13.80 13.69
CA ASN A 511 38.97 -14.68 13.78
C ASN A 511 39.95 -14.40 12.63
N SER A 512 41.20 -14.80 12.83
CA SER A 512 42.25 -14.69 11.80
C SER A 512 41.87 -15.49 10.55
N PHE A 513 42.43 -15.10 9.40
CA PHE A 513 42.16 -15.82 8.15
C PHE A 513 42.52 -17.31 8.25
N ALA A 514 43.61 -17.67 8.93
CA ALA A 514 44.01 -19.07 9.13
C ALA A 514 42.91 -19.90 9.82
N ALA A 515 42.25 -19.35 10.85
CA ALA A 515 41.14 -20.00 11.52
C ALA A 515 39.88 -20.07 10.64
N LYS A 516 39.57 -18.97 9.91
CA LYS A 516 38.45 -18.97 8.95
C LYS A 516 38.65 -19.98 7.83
N ARG A 517 39.88 -20.11 7.32
CA ARG A 517 40.28 -21.03 6.26
C ARG A 517 39.98 -22.48 6.62
N GLU A 518 40.34 -22.90 7.84
CA GLU A 518 40.06 -24.25 8.33
C GLU A 518 38.55 -24.53 8.37
N GLN A 519 37.75 -23.60 8.91
CA GLN A 519 36.30 -23.76 8.99
C GLN A 519 35.62 -23.75 7.61
N LEU A 520 36.00 -22.81 6.74
CA LEU A 520 35.49 -22.73 5.37
C LEU A 520 35.85 -23.97 4.54
N GLY A 521 37.01 -24.59 4.82
CA GLY A 521 37.43 -25.85 4.19
C GLY A 521 36.56 -27.06 4.54
N HIS A 522 35.74 -26.99 5.59
CA HIS A 522 34.74 -28.01 5.92
C HIS A 522 33.36 -27.75 5.30
N SER A 523 33.15 -26.58 4.68
CA SER A 523 31.87 -26.21 4.07
C SER A 523 31.66 -26.94 2.75
N GLY A 524 30.46 -27.46 2.48
CA GLY A 524 30.16 -28.05 1.17
C GLY A 524 29.93 -27.04 0.04
N LEU A 525 30.05 -25.74 0.30
CA LEU A 525 29.93 -24.68 -0.71
C LEU A 525 31.24 -24.46 -1.47
N VAL A 526 31.20 -24.46 -2.80
CA VAL A 526 32.34 -24.27 -3.69
C VAL A 526 33.00 -22.92 -3.47
N MET A 527 32.22 -21.84 -3.30
CA MET A 527 32.76 -20.52 -2.99
C MET A 527 33.60 -20.51 -1.70
N ASN A 528 33.20 -21.28 -0.69
CA ASN A 528 33.94 -21.38 0.57
C ASN A 528 35.22 -22.19 0.41
N GLN A 529 35.18 -23.27 -0.37
CA GLN A 529 36.36 -24.07 -0.71
C GLN A 529 37.40 -23.28 -1.51
N GLU A 530 36.95 -22.43 -2.45
CA GLU A 530 37.85 -21.54 -3.18
C GLU A 530 38.54 -20.51 -2.27
N ILE A 531 37.83 -19.96 -1.28
CA ILE A 531 38.44 -19.09 -0.26
C ILE A 531 39.43 -19.90 0.59
N ALA A 532 39.04 -21.11 1.00
CA ALA A 532 39.84 -21.96 1.87
C ALA A 532 41.15 -22.43 1.22
N ALA A 533 41.19 -22.49 -0.12
CA ALA A 533 42.39 -22.83 -0.88
C ALA A 533 43.44 -21.70 -0.91
N CYS A 534 43.08 -20.46 -0.52
CA CYS A 534 44.03 -19.36 -0.44
C CYS A 534 44.90 -19.45 0.82
N GLU A 535 46.19 -19.14 0.71
CA GLU A 535 47.10 -19.13 1.86
C GLU A 535 46.90 -17.91 2.77
N ARG A 536 46.54 -16.76 2.17
CA ARG A 536 46.31 -15.46 2.82
C ARG A 536 45.07 -14.78 2.24
N TRP A 537 44.60 -13.69 2.84
CA TRP A 537 43.41 -12.98 2.37
C TRP A 537 43.55 -11.46 2.42
N GLY A 538 44.23 -10.90 1.42
CA GLY A 538 44.43 -9.46 1.29
C GLY A 538 43.78 -8.85 0.05
N LYS A 539 44.16 -7.61 -0.26
CA LYS A 539 43.70 -6.85 -1.43
C LYS A 539 43.84 -7.62 -2.74
N ALA A 540 44.98 -8.28 -2.95
CA ALA A 540 45.25 -9.02 -4.19
C ALA A 540 44.27 -10.19 -4.36
N GLU A 541 44.08 -10.99 -3.32
CA GLU A 541 43.20 -12.16 -3.34
C GLU A 541 41.72 -11.75 -3.49
N ILE A 542 41.29 -10.70 -2.79
CA ILE A 542 39.93 -10.15 -2.91
C ILE A 542 39.69 -9.65 -4.33
N LEU A 543 40.60 -8.87 -4.92
CA LEU A 543 40.44 -8.35 -6.28
C LEU A 543 40.49 -9.45 -7.34
N THR A 544 41.40 -10.42 -7.23
CA THR A 544 41.44 -11.59 -8.14
C THR A 544 40.17 -12.42 -8.04
N ARG A 545 39.57 -12.55 -6.85
CA ARG A 545 38.26 -13.18 -6.71
C ARG A 545 37.15 -12.31 -7.29
N SER A 546 37.15 -11.00 -7.06
CA SER A 546 36.18 -10.08 -7.68
C SER A 546 36.19 -10.19 -9.20
N ASP A 547 37.36 -10.30 -9.84
CA ASP A 547 37.47 -10.46 -11.29
C ASP A 547 36.85 -11.78 -11.78
N ARG A 548 37.13 -12.90 -11.08
CA ARG A 548 36.51 -14.21 -11.37
C ARG A 548 34.99 -14.19 -11.17
N LEU A 549 34.53 -13.57 -10.09
CA LEU A 549 33.10 -13.41 -9.82
C LEU A 549 32.43 -12.51 -10.85
N ALA A 550 33.10 -11.45 -11.33
CA ALA A 550 32.57 -10.59 -12.38
C ALA A 550 32.32 -11.37 -13.67
N ASP A 551 33.28 -12.19 -14.11
CA ASP A 551 33.10 -13.03 -15.30
C ASP A 551 31.92 -14.00 -15.13
N ARG A 552 31.75 -14.55 -13.92
CA ARG A 552 30.63 -15.44 -13.62
C ARG A 552 29.29 -14.71 -13.62
N VAL A 553 29.21 -13.57 -12.95
CA VAL A 553 28.01 -12.71 -12.89
C VAL A 553 27.61 -12.29 -14.30
N ILE A 554 28.56 -11.90 -15.15
CA ILE A 554 28.33 -11.53 -16.55
C ILE A 554 27.72 -12.71 -17.34
N ALA A 555 28.23 -13.92 -17.14
CA ALA A 555 27.71 -15.12 -17.81
C ALA A 555 26.31 -15.54 -17.34
N ILE A 556 25.99 -15.37 -16.05
CA ILE A 556 24.66 -15.71 -15.50
C ILE A 556 23.60 -14.69 -15.94
N TRP A 557 23.96 -13.41 -15.91
CA TRP A 557 23.04 -12.30 -16.14
C TRP A 557 23.51 -11.52 -17.36
N PRO A 558 22.95 -11.73 -18.57
CA PRO A 558 23.40 -11.08 -19.80
C PRO A 558 23.12 -9.56 -19.82
N GLY A 559 23.98 -8.78 -20.47
CA GLY A 559 23.88 -7.32 -20.50
C GLY A 559 22.87 -6.74 -21.49
N PRO A 560 22.74 -5.39 -21.54
CA PRO A 560 21.94 -4.70 -22.54
C PRO A 560 22.43 -5.00 -23.97
N GLU A 561 21.67 -4.56 -24.97
CA GLU A 561 22.06 -4.64 -26.38
C GLU A 561 23.13 -3.58 -26.73
N GLU A 562 24.17 -3.97 -27.47
CA GLU A 562 25.33 -3.11 -27.80
C GLU A 562 25.06 -2.09 -28.94
N SER A 563 24.03 -2.30 -29.76
CA SER A 563 23.70 -1.50 -30.95
C SER A 563 23.13 -0.09 -30.64
N GLY A 564 22.87 0.22 -29.37
CA GLY A 564 22.41 1.54 -28.91
C GLY A 564 23.50 2.46 -28.35
N TRP A 565 24.78 2.07 -28.43
CA TRP A 565 25.87 2.84 -27.83
C TRP A 565 26.24 4.07 -28.66
N GLY A 566 25.59 5.20 -28.36
CA GLY A 566 26.27 6.48 -28.44
C GLY A 566 27.48 6.44 -27.52
N SER A 567 28.67 6.66 -28.07
CA SER A 567 29.92 6.67 -27.32
C SER A 567 29.82 7.55 -26.08
N SER A 568 30.31 7.06 -24.94
CA SER A 568 30.44 7.80 -23.69
C SER A 568 29.11 8.31 -23.11
N ALA A 569 28.35 7.41 -22.47
CA ALA A 569 27.53 7.83 -21.35
C ALA A 569 28.46 7.99 -20.12
N SER A 570 29.17 9.12 -20.04
CA SER A 570 29.47 9.68 -18.72
C SER A 570 28.14 9.71 -17.96
N ARG A 571 28.15 9.44 -16.65
CA ARG A 571 26.98 9.67 -15.79
C ARG A 571 26.24 10.92 -16.27
N ASP A 572 24.94 10.81 -16.53
CA ASP A 572 24.13 11.98 -16.91
C ASP A 572 24.11 12.92 -15.71
N TRP A 573 24.99 13.91 -15.75
CA TRP A 573 25.15 14.91 -14.70
C TRP A 573 24.23 16.11 -14.93
N THR A 574 23.40 16.11 -15.96
CA THR A 574 22.52 17.24 -16.28
C THR A 574 21.61 17.55 -15.10
N LEU A 575 21.02 16.52 -14.47
CA LEU A 575 20.17 16.73 -13.30
C LEU A 575 20.94 17.29 -12.10
N LEU A 576 22.19 16.85 -11.88
CA LEU A 576 23.05 17.40 -10.83
C LEU A 576 23.42 18.85 -11.13
N HIS A 577 23.78 19.18 -12.36
CA HIS A 577 24.10 20.55 -12.78
C HIS A 577 22.89 21.47 -12.61
N SER A 578 21.71 21.04 -13.02
CA SER A 578 20.46 21.78 -12.82
C SER A 578 20.16 21.99 -11.33
N ALA A 579 20.33 20.94 -10.50
CA ALA A 579 20.12 20.99 -9.07
C ALA A 579 21.01 22.01 -8.36
N VAL A 580 22.32 21.97 -8.62
CA VAL A 580 23.27 22.90 -8.01
C VAL A 580 23.07 24.32 -8.52
N ALA A 581 22.78 24.49 -9.82
CA ALA A 581 22.48 25.80 -10.40
C ALA A 581 21.20 26.44 -9.84
N ALA A 582 20.21 25.62 -9.46
CA ALA A 582 18.93 26.09 -8.92
C ALA A 582 18.99 26.49 -7.43
N LEU A 583 20.10 26.23 -6.72
CA LEU A 583 20.24 26.59 -5.31
C LEU A 583 20.18 28.12 -5.13
N PRO A 584 19.22 28.64 -4.33
CA PRO A 584 19.15 30.07 -4.03
C PRO A 584 20.39 30.60 -3.32
N ALA A 585 20.64 31.91 -3.40
CA ALA A 585 21.63 32.58 -2.56
C ALA A 585 21.28 32.42 -1.07
N ALA A 586 22.29 32.50 -0.20
CA ALA A 586 22.15 32.25 1.25
C ALA A 586 21.67 30.84 1.64
N THR A 587 21.83 29.84 0.76
CA THR A 587 21.44 28.44 1.03
C THR A 587 22.54 27.44 0.65
N TRP A 588 22.50 26.25 1.24
CA TRP A 588 23.43 25.15 0.93
C TRP A 588 22.71 23.81 0.85
N THR A 589 23.32 22.83 0.19
CA THR A 589 22.84 21.43 0.19
C THR A 589 24.01 20.49 0.45
N SER A 590 23.73 19.23 0.77
CA SER A 590 24.80 18.24 1.00
C SER A 590 25.12 17.40 -0.23
N TYR A 591 26.36 16.88 -0.30
CA TYR A 591 26.73 15.84 -1.28
C TYR A 591 25.80 14.62 -1.21
N SER A 592 25.19 14.36 -0.05
CA SER A 592 24.24 13.24 0.13
C SER A 592 22.88 13.53 -0.47
N ASP A 593 22.36 14.75 -0.29
CA ASP A 593 21.09 15.16 -0.90
C ASP A 593 21.17 15.16 -2.43
N LEU A 594 22.27 15.64 -3.00
CA LEU A 594 22.49 15.61 -4.45
C LEU A 594 22.70 14.18 -4.97
N ALA A 595 23.40 13.34 -4.22
CA ALA A 595 23.56 11.93 -4.56
C ALA A 595 22.20 11.21 -4.55
N GLU A 596 21.37 11.45 -3.53
CA GLU A 596 20.03 10.91 -3.44
C GLU A 596 19.15 11.39 -4.62
N LEU A 597 19.19 12.68 -4.95
CA LEU A 597 18.42 13.28 -6.05
C LEU A 597 18.67 12.59 -7.39
N ILE A 598 19.94 12.30 -7.69
CA ILE A 598 20.34 11.72 -8.97
C ILE A 598 20.50 10.19 -8.92
N GLY A 599 20.18 9.56 -7.79
CA GLY A 599 20.36 8.12 -7.60
C GLY A 599 21.81 7.65 -7.66
N SER A 600 22.73 8.43 -7.10
CA SER A 600 24.18 8.18 -7.02
C SER A 600 24.66 8.04 -5.56
N HIS A 601 25.98 8.02 -5.35
CA HIS A 601 26.63 8.06 -4.04
C HIS A 601 27.37 9.40 -3.85
N PRO A 602 27.53 9.93 -2.62
CA PRO A 602 28.18 11.23 -2.37
C PRO A 602 29.60 11.37 -2.95
N VAL A 603 30.36 10.27 -2.95
CA VAL A 603 31.76 10.26 -3.42
C VAL A 603 31.88 10.61 -4.91
N PRO A 604 31.19 9.91 -5.84
CA PRO A 604 31.09 10.34 -7.24
C PRO A 604 30.66 11.78 -7.48
N VAL A 605 29.69 12.28 -6.70
CA VAL A 605 29.21 13.67 -6.79
C VAL A 605 30.34 14.64 -6.44
N GLY A 606 31.08 14.36 -5.37
CA GLY A 606 32.25 15.15 -4.96
C GLY A 606 33.36 15.15 -6.01
N VAL A 607 33.71 13.99 -6.58
CA VAL A 607 34.73 13.89 -7.63
C VAL A 607 34.32 14.70 -8.87
N HIS A 608 33.05 14.63 -9.27
CA HIS A 608 32.54 15.36 -10.43
C HIS A 608 32.55 16.87 -10.22
N LEU A 609 32.06 17.35 -9.07
CA LEU A 609 32.05 18.77 -8.73
C LEU A 609 33.47 19.35 -8.59
N ALA A 610 34.47 18.53 -8.23
CA ALA A 610 35.87 18.94 -8.13
C ALA A 610 36.62 18.92 -9.48
N SER A 611 36.08 18.25 -10.50
CA SER A 611 36.77 18.04 -11.80
C SER A 611 36.08 18.71 -12.98
N VAL A 612 34.83 19.16 -12.82
CA VAL A 612 34.05 19.80 -13.88
C VAL A 612 33.52 21.15 -13.37
N PRO A 613 33.64 22.25 -14.14
CA PRO A 613 33.03 23.52 -13.79
C PRO A 613 31.50 23.39 -13.63
N VAL A 614 31.01 23.58 -12.41
CA VAL A 614 29.57 23.61 -12.10
C VAL A 614 29.24 24.88 -11.37
N LEU A 615 28.23 25.61 -11.87
CA LEU A 615 27.75 26.84 -11.26
C LEU A 615 27.25 26.56 -9.84
N ASN A 616 27.64 27.40 -8.87
CA ASN A 616 27.28 27.31 -7.45
C ASN A 616 27.81 26.07 -6.71
N ALA A 617 28.83 25.37 -7.22
CA ALA A 617 29.40 24.19 -6.56
C ALA A 617 29.89 24.45 -5.12
N HIS A 618 30.30 25.70 -4.80
CA HIS A 618 30.72 26.11 -3.45
C HIS A 618 29.60 26.03 -2.40
N ARG A 619 28.33 25.96 -2.82
CA ARG A 619 27.16 25.77 -1.93
C ARG A 619 26.88 24.30 -1.58
N VAL A 620 27.72 23.37 -2.07
CA VAL A 620 27.60 21.93 -1.76
C VAL A 620 28.57 21.57 -0.64
N LEU A 621 28.02 21.31 0.55
CA LEU A 621 28.77 21.05 1.76
C LEU A 621 28.69 19.59 2.19
N THR A 622 29.52 19.22 3.16
CA THR A 622 29.40 17.92 3.84
C THR A 622 28.06 17.82 4.58
N ARG A 623 27.68 16.60 4.99
CA ARG A 623 26.43 16.37 5.76
C ARG A 623 26.38 17.17 7.07
N SER A 624 27.53 17.52 7.65
CA SER A 624 27.65 18.35 8.85
C SER A 624 27.62 19.85 8.57
N GLY A 625 27.48 20.28 7.31
CA GLY A 625 27.45 21.69 6.92
C GLY A 625 28.83 22.34 6.82
N GLN A 626 29.92 21.57 6.70
CA GLN A 626 31.28 22.09 6.51
C GLN A 626 31.71 22.02 5.05
N VAL A 627 32.55 22.96 4.62
CA VAL A 627 33.22 22.89 3.31
C VAL A 627 34.13 21.66 3.29
N SER A 628 34.10 20.89 2.20
CA SER A 628 34.96 19.72 2.03
C SER A 628 36.42 20.14 1.85
N ASP A 629 37.36 19.46 2.52
CA ASP A 629 38.81 19.67 2.33
C ASP A 629 39.26 19.44 0.86
N SER A 630 38.45 18.68 0.12
CA SER A 630 38.67 18.38 -1.30
C SER A 630 38.01 19.36 -2.26
N PHE A 631 37.30 20.40 -1.77
CA PHE A 631 36.69 21.42 -2.62
C PHE A 631 37.76 22.24 -3.35
N ARG A 632 37.55 22.53 -4.64
CA ARG A 632 38.39 23.40 -5.45
C ARG A 632 37.50 24.28 -6.32
N TRP A 633 37.93 25.51 -6.58
CA TRP A 633 37.24 26.38 -7.54
C TRP A 633 37.38 25.84 -8.95
N ALA A 634 36.38 26.13 -9.79
CA ALA A 634 36.38 25.72 -11.19
C ALA A 634 37.47 26.41 -12.01
N ASP A 635 37.83 27.64 -11.61
CA ASP A 635 38.98 28.37 -12.12
C ASP A 635 40.20 28.03 -11.23
N PRO A 636 41.27 27.41 -11.77
CA PRO A 636 42.47 27.10 -11.00
C PRO A 636 43.20 28.33 -10.43
N ASP A 637 42.94 29.51 -10.98
CA ASP A 637 43.54 30.78 -10.55
C ASP A 637 42.69 31.52 -9.48
N ASP A 638 41.52 30.97 -9.12
CA ASP A 638 40.65 31.52 -8.07
C ASP A 638 41.06 30.97 -6.70
N ASP A 639 41.63 31.84 -5.86
CA ASP A 639 42.16 31.52 -4.53
C ASP A 639 41.29 32.04 -3.38
N ARG A 640 40.06 32.50 -3.68
CA ARG A 640 39.16 33.05 -2.67
C ARG A 640 38.82 32.02 -1.61
N ASP A 641 38.77 32.45 -0.35
CA ASP A 641 38.30 31.62 0.74
C ASP A 641 36.80 31.31 0.57
N VAL A 642 36.47 30.03 0.49
CA VAL A 642 35.10 29.55 0.26
C VAL A 642 34.15 30.00 1.38
N TYR A 643 34.61 30.03 2.62
CA TYR A 643 33.81 30.53 3.74
C TYR A 643 33.56 32.03 3.64
N GLU A 644 34.51 32.82 3.13
CA GLU A 644 34.27 34.26 2.88
C GLU A 644 33.23 34.48 1.78
N VAL A 645 33.30 33.72 0.68
CA VAL A 645 32.32 33.79 -0.40
C VAL A 645 30.93 33.38 0.10
N LEU A 646 30.82 32.26 0.82
CA LEU A 646 29.54 31.80 1.35
C LEU A 646 28.95 32.81 2.36
N ARG A 647 29.77 33.42 3.23
CA ARG A 647 29.32 34.48 4.14
C ARG A 647 28.85 35.73 3.40
N ALA A 648 29.56 36.14 2.34
CA ALA A 648 29.16 37.28 1.50
C ALA A 648 27.83 37.03 0.77
N GLU A 649 27.53 35.76 0.45
CA GLU A 649 26.24 35.32 -0.08
C GLU A 649 25.15 35.19 0.99
N GLY A 650 25.47 35.39 2.27
CA GLY A 650 24.53 35.37 3.39
C GLY A 650 24.44 34.05 4.16
N LEU A 651 25.35 33.08 3.95
CA LEU A 651 25.42 31.89 4.82
C LEU A 651 25.98 32.24 6.20
N ILE A 652 25.30 31.74 7.24
CA ILE A 652 25.70 31.84 8.63
C ILE A 652 26.45 30.56 9.01
N PHE A 653 27.61 30.71 9.64
CA PHE A 653 28.41 29.60 10.17
C PHE A 653 28.56 29.73 11.69
N ASP A 654 28.57 28.59 12.38
CA ASP A 654 28.90 28.54 13.80
C ASP A 654 30.43 28.65 14.05
N GLU A 655 30.82 28.68 15.33
CA GLU A 655 32.24 28.75 15.74
C GLU A 655 33.07 27.55 15.27
N ALA A 656 32.43 26.42 14.93
CA ALA A 656 33.06 25.21 14.41
C ALA A 656 33.07 25.16 12.87
N GLY A 657 32.69 26.26 12.20
CA GLY A 657 32.65 26.35 10.74
C GLY A 657 31.54 25.55 10.09
N ARG A 658 30.46 25.22 10.81
CA ARG A 658 29.29 24.52 10.26
C ARG A 658 28.23 25.53 9.83
N ALA A 659 27.76 25.40 8.60
CA ALA A 659 26.68 26.19 8.05
C ALA A 659 25.37 25.95 8.82
N SER A 660 24.58 27.00 8.99
CA SER A 660 23.28 26.92 9.66
C SER A 660 22.39 25.87 9.01
N ALA A 661 21.84 24.95 9.82
CA ALA A 661 20.90 23.94 9.35
C ALA A 661 19.62 24.54 8.76
N ASP A 662 19.25 25.76 9.18
CA ASP A 662 18.05 26.46 8.71
C ASP A 662 18.23 26.96 7.25
N GLN A 663 19.48 27.06 6.79
CA GLN A 663 19.85 27.42 5.42
C GLN A 663 20.09 26.19 4.52
N HIS A 664 19.85 24.97 5.03
CA HIS A 664 20.00 23.73 4.27
C HIS A 664 18.80 23.45 3.35
N ILE A 665 19.06 23.06 2.10
CA ILE A 665 18.07 22.64 1.10
C ILE A 665 18.15 21.11 0.96
N SER A 666 17.09 20.42 1.34
CA SER A 666 16.96 18.97 1.26
C SER A 666 16.75 18.46 -0.17
N VAL A 667 16.98 17.16 -0.39
CA VAL A 667 16.67 16.48 -1.67
C VAL A 667 15.26 16.77 -2.20
N ARG A 668 14.27 16.85 -1.30
CA ARG A 668 12.87 17.15 -1.63
C ARG A 668 12.73 18.58 -2.15
N GLU A 669 13.28 19.55 -1.43
CA GLU A 669 13.23 20.96 -1.83
C GLU A 669 13.97 21.20 -3.16
N ILE A 670 15.08 20.49 -3.42
CA ILE A 670 15.78 20.55 -4.71
C ILE A 670 14.89 20.02 -5.83
N ALA A 671 14.25 18.86 -5.66
CA ALA A 671 13.37 18.31 -6.66
C ALA A 671 12.16 19.23 -6.95
N GLU A 672 11.64 19.96 -5.94
CA GLU A 672 10.60 20.98 -6.11
C GLU A 672 11.10 22.22 -6.86
N LEU A 673 12.31 22.71 -6.58
CA LEU A 673 12.94 23.79 -7.35
C LEU A 673 13.08 23.45 -8.83
N LEU A 674 13.31 22.17 -9.14
CA LEU A 674 13.44 21.65 -10.50
C LEU A 674 12.12 21.26 -11.15
N GLY A 675 10.98 21.39 -10.45
CA GLY A 675 9.67 20.98 -10.97
C GLY A 675 9.56 19.48 -11.23
N LEU A 676 10.37 18.65 -10.55
CA LEU A 676 10.30 17.20 -10.68
C LEU A 676 9.06 16.66 -9.96
N PRO A 677 8.38 15.63 -10.51
CA PRO A 677 7.25 15.00 -9.86
C PRO A 677 7.74 14.21 -8.63
N ILE A 678 7.74 14.88 -7.47
CA ILE A 678 7.89 14.22 -6.18
C ILE A 678 6.58 13.50 -5.88
N VAL A 679 6.66 12.41 -5.13
CA VAL A 679 5.56 11.57 -4.61
C VAL A 679 4.47 12.36 -3.83
N ALA A 680 4.54 13.69 -3.78
CA ALA A 680 3.67 14.58 -3.03
C ALA A 680 2.25 14.79 -3.60
N ASP A 681 1.91 14.29 -4.80
CA ASP A 681 0.50 14.19 -5.20
C ASP A 681 -0.25 13.08 -4.42
N LEU A 682 0.44 12.30 -3.58
CA LEU A 682 -0.18 11.41 -2.60
C LEU A 682 -0.47 12.10 -1.25
N ALA A 683 -0.09 13.37 -1.06
CA ALA A 683 -0.44 14.13 0.16
C ALA A 683 -1.71 14.99 -0.01
N GLU A 684 -2.22 15.16 -1.23
CA GLU A 684 -3.54 15.74 -1.50
C GLU A 684 -4.65 14.68 -1.61
N THR A 685 -4.32 13.39 -1.49
CA THR A 685 -5.31 12.31 -1.35
C THR A 685 -5.78 12.08 0.09
N GLU A 686 -5.48 13.01 1.00
CA GLU A 686 -6.14 13.08 2.31
C GLU A 686 -7.41 13.95 2.18
N THR A 687 -8.53 13.26 1.89
CA THR A 687 -9.91 13.77 1.90
C THR A 687 -10.15 15.10 1.17
N THR A 688 -10.18 15.05 -0.16
CA THR A 688 -11.09 15.92 -0.95
C THR A 688 -12.48 15.31 -1.11
N GLY A 689 -12.75 14.18 -0.46
CA GLY A 689 -14.09 13.64 -0.27
C GLY A 689 -14.70 14.20 1.01
N ASP A 690 -15.94 14.66 0.91
CA ASP A 690 -16.84 15.16 1.95
C ASP A 690 -17.22 14.08 3.01
N GLU A 691 -16.30 13.16 3.33
CA GLU A 691 -16.46 12.12 4.34
C GLU A 691 -15.89 12.63 5.67
N SER A 692 -16.78 12.99 6.60
CA SER A 692 -16.41 13.22 7.99
C SER A 692 -15.82 11.94 8.58
N LEU A 693 -14.54 11.99 8.97
CA LEU A 693 -13.94 10.94 9.79
C LEU A 693 -14.82 10.74 11.03
N SER A 694 -15.08 9.48 11.40
CA SER A 694 -15.81 9.21 12.64
C SER A 694 -15.10 9.89 13.82
N PRO A 695 -15.84 10.40 14.83
CA PRO A 695 -15.22 11.05 15.99
C PRO A 695 -14.12 10.18 16.63
N GLN A 696 -14.32 8.86 16.70
CA GLN A 696 -13.34 7.90 17.24
C GLN A 696 -12.07 7.79 16.39
N ALA A 697 -12.18 7.76 15.06
CA ALA A 697 -11.01 7.72 14.18
C ALA A 697 -10.21 9.03 14.25
N MET A 698 -10.90 10.17 14.31
CA MET A 698 -10.27 11.48 14.48
C MET A 698 -9.57 11.58 15.85
N THR A 699 -10.20 11.11 16.93
CA THR A 699 -9.56 11.00 18.25
C THR A 699 -8.34 10.09 18.23
N THR A 700 -8.38 8.99 17.47
CA THR A 700 -7.24 8.06 17.36
C THR A 700 -6.04 8.69 16.65
N LEU A 701 -6.29 9.43 15.55
CA LEU A 701 -5.24 10.14 14.82
C LEU A 701 -4.65 11.31 15.62
N GLU A 702 -5.50 12.07 16.33
CA GLU A 702 -5.09 13.13 17.24
C GLU A 702 -4.24 12.58 18.39
N GLN A 703 -4.67 11.51 19.06
CA GLN A 703 -3.90 10.84 20.11
C GLN A 703 -2.55 10.34 19.58
N ARG A 704 -2.54 9.70 18.40
CA ARG A 704 -1.30 9.22 17.77
C ARG A 704 -0.33 10.37 17.49
N PHE A 705 -0.83 11.47 16.90
CA PHE A 705 -0.01 12.65 16.63
C PHE A 705 0.53 13.26 17.92
N MET A 706 -0.32 13.46 18.93
CA MET A 706 0.07 14.04 20.21
C MET A 706 1.09 13.18 20.97
N ASN A 707 0.95 11.85 20.92
CA ASN A 707 1.92 10.92 21.52
C ASN A 707 3.28 11.01 20.84
N GLN A 708 3.33 10.95 19.51
CA GLN A 708 4.59 11.07 18.77
C GLN A 708 5.24 12.45 18.95
N LEU A 709 4.43 13.51 18.98
CA LEU A 709 4.89 14.89 19.23
C LEU A 709 5.48 15.01 20.64
N ASN A 710 4.83 14.44 21.64
CA ASN A 710 5.32 14.42 23.02
C ASN A 710 6.64 13.63 23.13
N GLU A 711 6.73 12.47 22.47
CA GLU A 711 7.96 11.66 22.44
C GLU A 711 9.14 12.39 21.78
N GLN A 712 8.90 13.11 20.68
CA GLN A 712 9.97 13.68 19.87
C GLN A 712 10.32 15.15 20.20
N SER A 713 9.35 15.94 20.65
CA SER A 713 9.52 17.37 20.95
C SER A 713 9.31 17.73 22.42
N GLY A 714 8.86 16.77 23.25
CA GLY A 714 8.63 16.96 24.67
C GLY A 714 7.26 17.54 25.04
N PRO A 715 6.87 17.42 26.32
CA PRO A 715 5.51 17.73 26.78
C PRO A 715 5.15 19.22 26.71
N GLN A 716 6.13 20.11 26.88
CA GLN A 716 5.88 21.55 26.82
C GLN A 716 5.55 22.00 25.39
N ALA A 717 6.28 21.49 24.40
CA ALA A 717 6.03 21.76 22.99
C ALA A 717 4.70 21.12 22.54
N ALA A 718 4.43 19.88 22.96
CA ALA A 718 3.16 19.22 22.70
C ALA A 718 1.97 20.02 23.27
N GLY A 719 2.07 20.46 24.53
CA GLY A 719 1.04 21.30 25.16
C GLY A 719 0.85 22.65 24.45
N ALA A 720 1.92 23.25 23.93
CA ALA A 720 1.83 24.48 23.14
C ALA A 720 1.11 24.25 21.80
N VAL A 721 1.48 23.21 21.04
CA VAL A 721 0.80 22.86 19.79
C VAL A 721 -0.69 22.56 20.04
N GLN A 722 -1.02 21.82 21.10
CA GLN A 722 -2.41 21.56 21.45
C GLN A 722 -3.21 22.86 21.68
N ARG A 723 -2.67 23.80 22.45
CA ARG A 723 -3.32 25.10 22.67
C ARG A 723 -3.45 25.93 21.39
N LEU A 724 -2.49 25.86 20.47
CA LEU A 724 -2.60 26.51 19.16
C LEU A 724 -3.76 25.93 18.33
N LEU A 725 -3.92 24.59 18.34
CA LEU A 725 -5.01 23.93 17.64
C LEU A 725 -6.37 24.23 18.27
N GLU A 726 -6.45 24.29 19.60
CA GLU A 726 -7.65 24.72 20.34
C GLU A 726 -8.00 26.19 20.04
N HIS A 727 -7.00 27.09 20.00
CA HIS A 727 -7.17 28.48 19.60
C HIS A 727 -7.73 28.59 18.18
N TRP A 728 -7.13 27.87 17.23
CA TRP A 728 -7.57 27.80 15.83
C TRP A 728 -9.03 27.34 15.71
N ARG A 729 -9.39 26.26 16.40
CA ARG A 729 -10.79 25.76 16.48
C ARG A 729 -11.74 26.81 17.04
N SER A 730 -11.32 27.57 18.07
CA SER A 730 -12.16 28.61 18.68
C SER A 730 -12.45 29.81 17.76
N ARG A 731 -11.60 30.02 16.73
CA ARG A 731 -11.79 31.02 15.68
C ARG A 731 -12.59 30.51 14.46
N GLY A 732 -13.08 29.26 14.51
CA GLY A 732 -13.85 28.66 13.41
C GLY A 732 -13.01 27.93 12.37
N GLY A 733 -11.71 27.74 12.62
CA GLY A 733 -10.83 26.96 11.76
C GLY A 733 -10.94 25.46 11.99
N GLU A 734 -10.69 24.65 10.96
CA GLU A 734 -10.69 23.20 11.04
C GLU A 734 -9.27 22.64 11.28
N VAL A 735 -9.17 21.45 11.86
CA VAL A 735 -7.88 20.77 12.09
C VAL A 735 -7.90 19.42 11.38
N GLN A 736 -6.91 19.17 10.53
CA GLN A 736 -6.75 17.90 9.83
C GLN A 736 -5.53 17.14 10.33
N TYR A 737 -5.71 15.84 10.57
CA TYR A 737 -4.64 14.92 10.96
C TYR A 737 -4.27 14.00 9.81
N GLY A 738 -2.96 13.81 9.61
CA GLY A 738 -2.42 12.91 8.60
C GLY A 738 -2.64 11.44 9.00
N THR A 739 -2.94 10.62 7.99
CA THR A 739 -3.22 9.19 8.12
C THR A 739 -1.96 8.33 8.02
N SER A 740 -0.88 8.87 7.44
CA SER A 740 0.41 8.19 7.26
C SER A 740 1.07 7.77 8.59
N ALA A 741 2.04 6.84 8.55
CA ALA A 741 2.76 6.38 9.75
C ALA A 741 3.52 7.51 10.46
N ASN A 742 3.99 8.50 9.70
CA ASN A 742 4.49 9.77 10.23
C ASN A 742 3.28 10.66 10.50
N ALA A 743 2.81 10.69 11.74
CA ALA A 743 1.62 11.48 12.08
C ALA A 743 1.88 12.95 11.75
N SER A 744 0.87 13.68 11.28
CA SER A 744 0.96 15.12 11.03
C SER A 744 -0.36 15.79 11.39
N CYS A 745 -0.34 17.10 11.54
CA CYS A 745 -1.52 17.90 11.85
C CYS A 745 -1.43 19.26 11.17
N ALA A 746 -2.53 19.78 10.61
CA ALA A 746 -2.56 21.12 10.03
C ALA A 746 -3.84 21.88 10.45
N PRO A 747 -3.72 23.13 10.93
CA PRO A 747 -4.83 24.07 11.04
C PRO A 747 -5.22 24.56 9.64
N VAL A 748 -6.34 24.09 9.12
CA VAL A 748 -6.80 24.34 7.75
C VAL A 748 -8.03 25.26 7.71
N ILE A 749 -8.17 25.96 6.58
CA ILE A 749 -9.35 26.72 6.18
C ILE A 749 -9.68 26.39 4.72
N LYS A 750 -10.95 26.20 4.38
CA LYS A 750 -11.38 25.84 3.02
C LYS A 750 -11.74 27.10 2.24
N VAL A 751 -11.10 27.32 1.09
CA VAL A 751 -11.36 28.45 0.17
C VAL A 751 -11.52 27.94 -1.25
N GLY A 752 -12.66 28.23 -1.88
CA GLY A 752 -12.94 27.81 -3.26
C GLY A 752 -12.77 26.30 -3.49
N GLY A 753 -13.08 25.47 -2.49
CA GLY A 753 -12.92 24.01 -2.53
C GLY A 753 -11.49 23.50 -2.30
N ARG A 754 -10.51 24.37 -2.00
CA ARG A 754 -9.11 24.01 -1.69
C ARG A 754 -8.78 24.32 -0.23
N LEU A 755 -7.95 23.50 0.40
CA LEU A 755 -7.56 23.65 1.80
C LEU A 755 -6.30 24.51 1.95
N LEU A 756 -6.39 25.67 2.59
CA LEU A 756 -5.26 26.54 2.91
C LEU A 756 -4.82 26.32 4.37
N TYR A 757 -3.53 26.39 4.63
CA TYR A 757 -2.97 26.37 5.98
C TYR A 757 -1.66 27.16 6.03
N ALA A 758 -1.41 27.86 7.12
CA ALA A 758 -0.19 28.64 7.33
C ALA A 758 1.00 27.77 7.77
N MET A 759 0.71 26.60 8.33
CA MET A 759 1.71 25.70 8.89
C MET A 759 1.17 24.27 9.00
N ARG A 760 2.07 23.30 8.95
CA ARG A 760 1.77 21.88 9.19
C ARG A 760 2.72 21.33 10.23
N PHE A 761 2.17 20.78 11.30
CA PHE A 761 2.92 20.18 12.38
C PHE A 761 3.24 18.71 12.08
N TYR A 762 4.50 18.35 12.28
CA TYR A 762 4.99 16.97 12.38
C TYR A 762 5.53 16.74 13.81
N PRO A 763 5.75 15.50 14.26
CA PRO A 763 6.21 15.18 15.61
C PRO A 763 7.48 15.91 16.06
N LYS A 764 8.37 16.28 15.13
CA LYS A 764 9.64 16.98 15.43
C LYS A 764 9.65 18.46 15.02
N THR A 765 8.97 18.80 13.93
CA THR A 765 9.06 20.12 13.28
C THR A 765 7.72 20.62 12.78
N THR A 766 7.60 21.93 12.63
CA THR A 766 6.48 22.61 11.97
C THR A 766 6.95 23.11 10.60
N GLU A 767 6.31 22.65 9.54
CA GLU A 767 6.61 23.04 8.16
C GLU A 767 5.75 24.25 7.75
N ILE A 768 6.36 25.28 7.15
CA ILE A 768 5.64 26.45 6.63
C ILE A 768 5.48 26.29 5.10
N PRO A 769 4.27 26.13 4.56
CA PRO A 769 4.07 25.61 3.22
C PRO A 769 4.08 26.70 2.13
N PHE A 770 5.13 27.53 2.06
CA PHE A 770 5.19 28.60 1.05
C PHE A 770 5.08 28.09 -0.39
N GLY A 771 5.66 26.92 -0.69
CA GLY A 771 5.55 26.24 -1.98
C GLY A 771 4.13 25.82 -2.37
N LEU A 772 3.26 25.58 -1.38
CA LEU A 772 1.83 25.34 -1.59
C LEU A 772 1.09 26.67 -1.80
N LEU A 773 1.40 27.65 -0.94
CA LEU A 773 0.76 28.97 -0.91
C LEU A 773 1.02 29.75 -2.20
N ARG A 774 2.16 29.57 -2.86
CA ARG A 774 2.51 30.31 -4.10
C ARG A 774 1.52 30.15 -5.24
N ASN A 775 0.76 29.05 -5.23
CA ASN A 775 -0.23 28.73 -6.26
C ASN A 775 -1.68 28.96 -5.79
N ARG A 776 -1.89 29.63 -4.64
CA ARG A 776 -3.21 29.74 -4.00
C ARG A 776 -3.48 31.16 -3.50
N LYS A 777 -4.59 31.76 -3.93
CA LYS A 777 -5.02 33.09 -3.45
C LYS A 777 -5.33 33.06 -1.94
N PRO A 778 -5.05 34.15 -1.18
CA PRO A 778 -4.39 35.39 -1.64
C PRO A 778 -2.86 35.28 -1.68
N PHE A 779 -2.28 34.21 -1.14
CA PHE A 779 -0.83 34.03 -0.99
C PHE A 779 -0.10 33.62 -2.27
N ASN A 780 -0.76 33.64 -3.43
CA ASN A 780 -0.08 33.61 -4.73
C ASN A 780 0.66 34.94 -4.98
N ASP A 781 0.29 36.02 -4.27
CA ASP A 781 1.06 37.26 -4.17
C ASP A 781 2.35 37.05 -3.32
N PRO A 782 3.55 37.22 -3.90
CA PRO A 782 4.81 37.15 -3.17
C PRO A 782 4.91 38.12 -2.00
N ALA A 783 4.26 39.29 -2.05
CA ALA A 783 4.31 40.27 -0.97
C ALA A 783 3.61 39.75 0.31
N LEU A 784 2.49 39.04 0.15
CA LEU A 784 1.79 38.41 1.28
C LEU A 784 2.56 37.20 1.83
N ARG A 785 3.27 36.45 0.98
CA ARG A 785 4.18 35.39 1.46
C ARG A 785 5.33 35.99 2.27
N GLU A 786 5.91 37.09 1.80
CA GLU A 786 6.98 37.79 2.52
C GLU A 786 6.48 38.39 3.85
N GLU A 787 5.27 38.96 3.89
CA GLU A 787 4.67 39.42 5.15
C GLU A 787 4.45 38.25 6.13
N LEU A 788 4.01 37.08 5.66
CA LEU A 788 3.89 35.87 6.48
C LEU A 788 5.26 35.43 7.04
N ARG A 789 6.32 35.45 6.21
CA ARG A 789 7.68 35.13 6.64
C ARG A 789 8.19 36.11 7.70
N GLN A 790 8.01 37.41 7.49
CA GLN A 790 8.45 38.44 8.44
C GLN A 790 7.76 38.29 9.80
N ARG A 791 6.43 38.09 9.80
CA ARG A 791 5.66 37.87 11.03
C ARG A 791 6.10 36.61 11.78
N LEU A 792 6.50 35.56 11.07
CA LEU A 792 7.05 34.36 11.71
C LEU A 792 8.46 34.61 12.28
N ASN A 793 9.30 35.39 11.60
CA ASN A 793 10.65 35.76 12.05
C ASN A 793 10.64 36.73 13.25
N ASP A 794 9.52 37.38 13.57
CA ASP A 794 9.37 38.15 14.81
C ASP A 794 9.40 37.24 16.06
N ALA A 795 9.23 35.93 15.89
CA ALA A 795 9.31 34.96 16.99
C ALA A 795 10.78 34.68 17.39
N PRO A 796 11.13 34.76 18.69
CA PRO A 796 12.50 34.50 19.14
C PRO A 796 13.00 33.10 18.75
N GLY A 797 14.10 33.03 17.99
CA GLY A 797 14.71 31.78 17.55
C GLY A 797 14.10 31.17 16.28
N VAL A 798 13.15 31.85 15.65
CA VAL A 798 12.69 31.54 14.29
C VAL A 798 13.43 32.43 13.31
N ASP A 799 14.17 31.82 12.38
CA ASP A 799 14.84 32.53 11.30
C ASP A 799 14.58 31.81 9.98
N ILE A 800 13.51 32.19 9.30
CA ILE A 800 13.19 31.69 7.96
C ILE A 800 13.87 32.59 6.94
N PRO A 801 14.84 32.11 6.14
CA PRO A 801 15.48 32.92 5.11
C PRO A 801 14.50 33.31 4.01
N VAL A 802 14.69 34.51 3.42
CA VAL A 802 13.93 34.97 2.22
C VAL A 802 14.04 33.95 1.08
N ALA A 803 15.17 33.26 0.95
CA ALA A 803 15.40 32.23 -0.05
C ALA A 803 14.41 31.04 0.01
N LYS A 804 13.71 30.85 1.14
CA LYS A 804 12.75 29.75 1.36
C LYS A 804 11.30 30.15 1.06
N LEU A 805 11.06 31.35 0.51
CA LEU A 805 9.72 31.89 0.22
C LEU A 805 8.91 31.12 -0.83
N GLU A 806 9.52 30.14 -1.48
CA GLU A 806 8.89 29.26 -2.48
C GLU A 806 8.94 27.77 -2.07
N LEU A 807 9.39 27.48 -0.85
CA LEU A 807 9.70 26.14 -0.34
C LEU A 807 8.86 25.80 0.90
N TYR A 808 9.31 24.81 1.67
CA TYR A 808 8.64 24.29 2.86
C TYR A 808 9.56 24.36 4.09
N PRO A 809 10.03 25.56 4.51
CA PRO A 809 10.98 25.67 5.62
C PRO A 809 10.42 25.05 6.92
N PRO A 810 11.20 24.19 7.61
CA PRO A 810 10.83 23.67 8.91
C PRO A 810 11.26 24.61 10.05
N ILE A 811 10.46 24.64 11.11
CA ILE A 811 10.75 25.27 12.41
C ILE A 811 10.71 24.17 13.48
N LYS A 812 11.57 24.23 14.50
CA LYS A 812 11.54 23.25 15.60
C LYS A 812 10.34 23.48 16.50
N ASN A 813 9.57 22.42 16.78
CA ASN A 813 8.41 22.50 17.68
C ASN A 813 8.79 22.92 19.10
N THR A 814 10.01 22.61 19.54
CA THR A 814 10.53 22.99 20.86
C THR A 814 10.53 24.51 21.08
N LEU A 815 10.59 25.32 20.02
CA LEU A 815 10.51 26.78 20.13
C LEU A 815 9.13 27.24 20.63
N LEU A 816 8.06 26.51 20.29
CA LEU A 816 6.68 26.82 20.69
C LEU A 816 6.46 26.71 22.21
N ALA A 817 7.37 26.06 22.94
CA ALA A 817 7.34 26.03 24.40
C ALA A 817 7.59 27.42 25.03
N SER A 818 8.25 28.33 24.29
CA SER A 818 8.42 29.72 24.70
C SER A 818 7.13 30.50 24.50
N ILE A 819 6.66 31.19 25.56
CA ILE A 819 5.46 32.04 25.51
C ILE A 819 5.60 33.12 24.42
N ALA A 820 6.78 33.73 24.28
CA ALA A 820 7.02 34.75 23.28
C ALA A 820 6.88 34.23 21.83
N VAL A 821 7.34 33.00 21.57
CA VAL A 821 7.19 32.35 20.25
C VAL A 821 5.72 31.95 20.03
N TYR A 822 5.09 31.38 21.07
CA TYR A 822 3.68 30.98 21.03
C TYR A 822 2.77 32.17 20.67
N ASP A 823 2.96 33.33 21.32
CA ASP A 823 2.14 34.52 21.08
C ASP A 823 2.28 35.05 19.65
N VAL A 824 3.49 35.02 19.09
CA VAL A 824 3.72 35.37 17.68
C VAL A 824 3.02 34.39 16.74
N VAL A 825 3.11 33.09 16.99
CA VAL A 825 2.45 32.07 16.16
C VAL A 825 0.93 32.18 16.23
N VAL A 826 0.35 32.48 17.41
CA VAL A 826 -1.08 32.80 17.55
C VAL A 826 -1.46 34.01 16.69
N ALA A 827 -0.69 35.09 16.77
CA ALA A 827 -0.94 36.29 15.97
C ALA A 827 -0.82 36.04 14.47
N VAL A 828 0.12 35.19 14.05
CA VAL A 828 0.28 34.75 12.65
C VAL A 828 -0.93 33.96 12.18
N LEU A 829 -1.44 33.01 12.96
CA LEU A 829 -2.64 32.24 12.61
C LEU A 829 -3.88 33.13 12.51
N ASP A 830 -4.08 34.05 13.45
CA ASP A 830 -5.20 35.01 13.42
C ASP A 830 -5.11 35.93 12.19
N TRP A 831 -3.91 36.44 11.88
CA TRP A 831 -3.68 37.25 10.68
C TRP A 831 -3.90 36.47 9.39
N PHE A 832 -3.41 35.22 9.33
CA PHE A 832 -3.59 34.36 8.17
C PHE A 832 -5.07 34.11 7.90
N MET A 833 -5.84 33.76 8.94
CA MET A 833 -7.28 33.57 8.83
C MET A 833 -7.96 34.85 8.32
N ALA A 834 -7.64 36.02 8.88
CA ALA A 834 -8.21 37.29 8.44
C ALA A 834 -7.91 37.61 6.97
N LYS A 835 -6.67 37.37 6.50
CA LYS A 835 -6.29 37.59 5.10
C LYS A 835 -7.01 36.65 4.15
N VAL A 836 -7.21 35.40 4.56
CA VAL A 836 -7.92 34.41 3.76
C VAL A 836 -9.41 34.76 3.67
N THR A 837 -10.06 35.11 4.77
CA THR A 837 -11.49 35.47 4.81
C THR A 837 -11.80 36.77 4.06
N VAL A 838 -10.96 37.80 4.17
CA VAL A 838 -11.14 39.08 3.45
C VAL A 838 -10.95 38.93 1.93
N SER A 839 -10.33 37.86 1.45
CA SER A 839 -10.15 37.59 0.02
C SER A 839 -11.33 36.82 -0.62
N GLU A 840 -12.31 36.38 0.16
CA GLU A 840 -13.54 35.72 -0.34
C GLU A 840 -14.71 36.71 -0.57
N ASP A 841 -14.69 37.87 0.09
CA ASP A 841 -15.55 39.03 -0.18
C ASP A 841 -15.01 39.88 -1.34
#